data_AF-A0AAJ8BSS4-F1
#
_entry.id   AF-A0AAJ8BSS4-F1
#
_cell.length_a   1.000
_cell.length_b   1.000
_cell.length_c   1.000
_cell.angle_alpha   90.00
_cell.angle_beta   90.00
_cell.angle_gamma   90.00
#
_symmetry.space_group_name_H-M   'P 1'
#
loop_
_entity.id
_entity.type
_entity.pdbx_description
1 polymer ?
#
loop_
_entity_poly.entity_id
_entity_poly.type
_entity_poly.pdbx_seq_one_letter_code
_entity_poly.pdbx_strand_id
1 'polypeptide(L)'
;MSTSSTFTKGMTESFLPIGRMDPRLILGAPKSRMLVRTIPESVTRDYEELDDLSQCPTREVVNAASNNYGGFTHYEHRSAELIQSTLSQLPFNPAPMKLEARARKDLAAYMSAEVCVTTTSGFGANILAFRTVAETAAALSRRCIFLMDRDCHSSMFTGAFMNERATSYRFKHNDLGDLEYKLRLLYEKAPDAFVCVAVEGLYSMEGVVSPGPALLALKRLYGFCLLIDEAHAFMSMGSGGRGSFEWWQNRGYDCPLSDADIITATLSKSVGCTGGFVAANGICAQQLRLQDELLSHEGAESLSTVALVRTLSLLKKTRLIEYRMRQLKAKAGFVLQRLTEAGCKVLSSPDSAIICFPVGTVRQASMFHAEALKRGFAVACGVPPATPLWACRIRMCVFATSSWADILNLVNATISVACKLNIHGIKPMVLDESCLPYDSGEPLDVAAESEATDKEFHDYITTLRVSDMPSQDLFPAPHQKEVVFAGQEAFKKYGVGPCSARWFYGSFDIFVTLERRLAKLYPSLQIHMGRCRGMICADTEVMLVSLLNACSEPVYSQEILNLVLIPSDAPCSVRNGARLHKASQRSRTQVYETLSDLIIPTEQVSWTGQNLHLTIYLQTVQGNSILDLGQRVQTILGMVGEDRVKGLALILDDRQGLGKIGPRNLGYLDLMEHQHGKTFFHTALGPTAEKTTVLITGSWFDSFGHQGGYIIGGASMIESLTVKAKAFLFSTPPMPVQAAMSDRALEILSSASPESSDRSYDFEQNPLQPPDEPDYAAHSSECSGESGLDQLLIRKDSAIVFVTGELESDSDEAKSKL
;
A
#
# COMPACT_ATOMS: atom_id res chain seq x y z
N MET A 1 -16.34 -36.37 25.47
CA MET A 1 -16.66 -36.82 24.10
C MET A 1 -16.06 -35.83 23.13
N SER A 2 -15.21 -36.32 22.22
CA SER A 2 -14.22 -35.60 21.42
C SER A 2 -14.78 -35.02 20.12
N THR A 3 -15.14 -33.73 20.10
CA THR A 3 -15.67 -33.08 18.88
C THR A 3 -14.99 -31.75 18.49
N SER A 4 -13.93 -31.30 19.17
CA SER A 4 -13.24 -30.04 18.81
C SER A 4 -12.19 -30.15 17.69
N SER A 5 -11.79 -31.36 17.27
CA SER A 5 -10.69 -31.55 16.30
C SER A 5 -11.11 -31.73 14.84
N THR A 6 -12.42 -31.80 14.55
CA THR A 6 -12.93 -32.08 13.19
C THR A 6 -13.26 -30.84 12.36
N PHE A 7 -13.41 -29.66 12.98
CA PHE A 7 -13.74 -28.44 12.24
C PHE A 7 -12.54 -27.84 11.48
N THR A 8 -11.32 -28.06 11.93
CA THR A 8 -10.09 -27.53 11.30
C THR A 8 -9.56 -28.41 10.17
N LYS A 9 -9.82 -29.72 10.19
CA LYS A 9 -9.32 -30.66 9.17
C LYS A 9 -9.99 -30.53 7.80
N GLY A 10 -11.23 -30.03 7.74
CA GLY A 10 -11.97 -29.88 6.47
C GLY A 10 -11.55 -28.67 5.64
N MET A 11 -10.90 -27.66 6.23
CA MET A 11 -10.45 -26.45 5.53
C MET A 11 -9.02 -26.56 4.98
N THR A 12 -8.22 -27.52 5.45
CA THR A 12 -6.79 -27.62 5.09
C THR A 12 -6.51 -28.21 3.71
N GLU A 13 -7.51 -28.72 2.98
CA GLU A 13 -7.29 -29.45 1.72
C GLU A 13 -7.72 -28.71 0.43
N SER A 14 -8.49 -27.63 0.47
CA SER A 14 -9.20 -27.18 -0.74
C SER A 14 -8.77 -25.85 -1.38
N PHE A 15 -7.86 -25.07 -0.79
CA PHE A 15 -7.32 -23.87 -1.47
C PHE A 15 -5.92 -23.48 -0.98
N LEU A 16 -4.90 -23.78 -1.78
CA LEU A 16 -3.59 -23.12 -1.66
C LEU A 16 -3.68 -21.76 -2.37
N PRO A 17 -3.43 -20.64 -1.68
CA PRO A 17 -3.34 -19.33 -2.34
C PRO A 17 -2.35 -19.39 -3.50
N ILE A 18 -2.59 -18.62 -4.56
CA ILE A 18 -1.74 -18.63 -5.77
C ILE A 18 -0.27 -18.38 -5.46
N GLY A 19 0.02 -17.47 -4.51
CA GLY A 19 1.39 -17.20 -4.06
C GLY A 19 2.05 -18.31 -3.25
N ARG A 20 1.30 -19.34 -2.88
CA ARG A 20 1.75 -20.53 -2.15
C ARG A 20 1.65 -21.80 -2.98
N MET A 21 1.23 -21.76 -4.25
CA MET A 21 1.25 -22.96 -5.10
C MET A 21 2.67 -23.38 -5.49
N ASP A 22 3.60 -22.43 -5.57
CA ASP A 22 5.04 -22.64 -5.75
C ASP A 22 5.80 -21.43 -5.14
N PRO A 23 6.00 -21.40 -3.80
CA PRO A 23 6.57 -20.26 -3.14
C PRO A 23 8.03 -20.10 -3.57
N ARG A 24 8.35 -18.87 -4.00
CA ARG A 24 9.67 -18.51 -4.48
C ARG A 24 10.30 -17.55 -3.51
N LEU A 25 11.52 -17.86 -3.09
CA LEU A 25 12.33 -16.92 -2.32
C LEU A 25 13.26 -16.15 -3.24
N ILE A 26 13.07 -14.85 -3.26
CA ILE A 26 13.91 -13.90 -3.99
C ILE A 26 15.14 -13.64 -3.13
N LEU A 27 16.32 -13.90 -3.68
CA LEU A 27 17.59 -13.80 -2.97
C LEU A 27 18.40 -12.55 -3.35
N GLY A 28 17.85 -11.67 -4.18
CA GLY A 28 18.55 -10.46 -4.63
C GLY A 28 17.61 -9.43 -5.25
N ALA A 29 18.18 -8.30 -5.68
CA ALA A 29 17.41 -7.19 -6.21
C ALA A 29 16.54 -7.59 -7.44
N PRO A 30 15.32 -7.05 -7.57
CA PRO A 30 14.40 -7.35 -8.68
C PRO A 30 14.82 -6.61 -9.96
N LYS A 31 15.99 -6.97 -10.50
CA LYS A 31 16.57 -6.47 -11.76
C LYS A 31 16.05 -7.30 -12.95
N SER A 32 16.62 -7.10 -14.15
CA SER A 32 16.30 -7.87 -15.37
C SER A 32 16.52 -9.38 -15.21
N ARG A 33 17.42 -9.77 -14.31
CA ARG A 33 17.63 -11.14 -13.86
C ARG A 33 17.60 -11.17 -12.34
N MET A 34 17.05 -12.23 -11.78
CA MET A 34 16.98 -12.41 -10.33
C MET A 34 17.37 -13.83 -9.93
N LEU A 35 17.99 -13.94 -8.77
CA LEU A 35 18.27 -15.22 -8.13
C LEU A 35 17.06 -15.67 -7.33
N VAL A 36 16.50 -16.83 -7.70
CA VAL A 36 15.33 -17.42 -7.06
C VAL A 36 15.69 -18.75 -6.44
N ARG A 37 15.26 -18.97 -5.19
CA ARG A 37 15.25 -20.27 -4.53
C ARG A 37 13.86 -20.89 -4.69
N THR A 38 13.82 -22.08 -5.27
CA THR A 38 12.57 -22.81 -5.50
C THR A 38 12.31 -23.71 -4.30
N ILE A 39 11.16 -23.54 -3.65
CA ILE A 39 10.76 -24.33 -2.50
C ILE A 39 10.09 -25.63 -3.00
N PRO A 40 10.53 -26.82 -2.55
CA PRO A 40 9.89 -28.06 -2.96
C PRO A 40 8.40 -28.11 -2.57
N GLU A 41 7.57 -28.75 -3.41
CA GLU A 41 6.14 -28.95 -3.14
C GLU A 41 5.89 -29.59 -1.77
N SER A 42 6.77 -30.50 -1.33
CA SER A 42 6.68 -31.21 -0.05
C SER A 42 6.73 -30.30 1.19
N VAL A 43 7.31 -29.11 1.09
CA VAL A 43 7.52 -28.18 2.22
C VAL A 43 6.92 -26.80 1.99
N THR A 44 6.20 -26.63 0.89
CA THR A 44 5.60 -25.36 0.45
C THR A 44 4.65 -24.71 1.47
N ARG A 45 4.00 -25.51 2.33
CA ARG A 45 3.12 -24.97 3.38
C ARG A 45 3.87 -24.44 4.60
N ASP A 46 5.05 -25.00 4.88
CA ASP A 46 5.76 -24.84 6.15
C ASP A 46 7.20 -24.32 5.97
N TYR A 47 7.60 -23.90 4.77
CA TYR A 47 8.97 -23.44 4.48
C TYR A 47 9.40 -22.25 5.35
N GLU A 48 8.44 -21.45 5.79
CA GLU A 48 8.65 -20.33 6.72
C GLU A 48 9.16 -20.82 8.08
N GLU A 49 9.12 -22.11 8.39
CA GLU A 49 9.57 -22.70 9.67
C GLU A 49 10.77 -23.62 9.54
N LEU A 50 11.20 -23.93 8.31
CA LEU A 50 12.41 -24.72 8.09
C LEU A 50 13.65 -23.93 8.50
N ASP A 51 14.40 -24.48 9.45
CA ASP A 51 15.63 -23.86 9.97
C ASP A 51 16.68 -23.67 8.86
N ASP A 52 16.71 -24.58 7.90
CA ASP A 52 17.64 -24.52 6.78
C ASP A 52 16.92 -24.66 5.43
N LEU A 53 16.83 -23.54 4.70
CA LEU A 53 16.38 -23.52 3.30
C LEU A 53 17.56 -23.54 2.32
N SER A 54 18.82 -23.49 2.79
CA SER A 54 20.02 -23.34 1.96
C SER A 54 20.19 -24.48 0.95
N GLN A 55 19.69 -25.67 1.29
CA GLN A 55 19.73 -26.88 0.47
C GLN A 55 18.74 -26.84 -0.71
N CYS A 56 17.73 -25.98 -0.68
CA CYS A 56 16.80 -25.82 -1.79
C CYS A 56 17.51 -25.27 -3.03
N PRO A 57 17.17 -25.73 -4.25
CA PRO A 57 17.85 -25.31 -5.46
C PRO A 57 17.68 -23.81 -5.71
N THR A 58 18.78 -23.17 -6.09
CA THR A 58 18.80 -21.76 -6.52
C THR A 58 19.08 -21.68 -8.01
N ARG A 59 18.44 -20.73 -8.68
CA ARG A 59 18.61 -20.51 -10.11
C ARG A 59 18.46 -19.03 -10.45
N GLU A 60 19.34 -18.53 -11.30
CA GLU A 60 19.13 -17.23 -11.93
C GLU A 60 18.11 -17.36 -13.07
N VAL A 61 17.11 -16.47 -13.06
CA VAL A 61 16.04 -16.43 -14.05
C VAL A 61 15.88 -15.02 -14.61
N VAL A 62 15.49 -14.94 -15.88
CA VAL A 62 15.05 -13.69 -16.49
C VAL A 62 13.75 -13.25 -15.82
N ASN A 63 13.75 -12.03 -15.32
CA ASN A 63 12.65 -11.45 -14.61
C ASN A 63 11.70 -10.76 -15.59
N ALA A 64 10.52 -11.34 -15.78
CA ALA A 64 9.41 -10.74 -16.51
C ALA A 64 8.12 -10.75 -15.67
N ALA A 65 8.25 -10.72 -14.33
CA ALA A 65 7.13 -10.83 -13.42
C ALA A 65 7.04 -9.71 -12.38
N SER A 66 8.14 -8.98 -12.07
CA SER A 66 8.07 -7.79 -11.22
C SER A 66 7.54 -6.58 -12.00
N ASN A 67 7.16 -5.53 -11.30
CA ASN A 67 6.62 -4.29 -11.86
C ASN A 67 7.71 -3.20 -12.01
N ASN A 68 8.95 -3.59 -12.32
CA ASN A 68 10.08 -2.66 -12.42
C ASN A 68 10.03 -1.77 -13.67
N TYR A 69 9.20 -2.08 -14.67
CA TYR A 69 9.01 -1.39 -15.97
C TYR A 69 10.13 -0.42 -16.41
N GLY A 70 10.16 0.83 -15.92
CA GLY A 70 11.19 1.83 -16.23
C GLY A 70 12.63 1.41 -15.87
N GLY A 71 12.81 0.34 -15.10
CA GLY A 71 14.09 -0.27 -14.78
C GLY A 71 14.85 0.44 -13.67
N PHE A 72 14.21 1.31 -12.89
CA PHE A 72 14.90 2.16 -11.91
C PHE A 72 15.30 1.41 -10.62
N THR A 73 15.12 0.09 -10.52
CA THR A 73 15.87 -0.71 -9.54
C THR A 73 17.35 -0.86 -9.90
N HIS A 74 17.74 -0.45 -11.10
CA HIS A 74 19.14 -0.35 -11.48
C HIS A 74 19.72 0.98 -10.94
N TYR A 75 20.67 0.87 -10.00
CA TYR A 75 21.34 2.01 -9.39
C TYR A 75 22.61 2.35 -10.17
N GLU A 76 22.46 3.16 -11.22
CA GLU A 76 23.56 3.62 -12.08
C GLU A 76 24.08 5.00 -11.66
N HIS A 77 25.20 5.40 -12.25
CA HIS A 77 25.66 6.80 -12.24
C HIS A 77 25.84 7.37 -10.82
N ARG A 78 26.36 6.55 -9.89
CA ARG A 78 26.55 6.82 -8.45
C ARG A 78 25.28 6.86 -7.58
N SER A 79 24.12 6.47 -8.13
CA SER A 79 22.86 6.40 -7.35
C SER A 79 22.98 5.48 -6.13
N ALA A 80 23.78 4.42 -6.21
CA ALA A 80 23.98 3.51 -5.08
C ALA A 80 24.72 4.18 -3.90
N GLU A 81 25.73 5.00 -4.20
CA GLU A 81 26.48 5.77 -3.20
C GLU A 81 25.58 6.81 -2.53
N LEU A 82 24.71 7.47 -3.30
CA LEU A 82 23.72 8.41 -2.77
C LEU A 82 22.81 7.75 -1.73
N ILE A 83 22.26 6.57 -2.04
CA ILE A 83 21.38 5.83 -1.12
C ILE A 83 22.14 5.33 0.12
N GLN A 84 23.35 4.78 -0.06
CA GLN A 84 24.19 4.36 1.08
C GLN A 84 24.54 5.53 2.00
N SER A 85 24.85 6.69 1.43
CA SER A 85 25.08 7.94 2.17
C SER A 85 23.84 8.39 2.92
N THR A 86 22.66 8.30 2.29
CA THR A 86 21.38 8.64 2.92
C THR A 86 21.16 7.79 4.18
N LEU A 87 21.33 6.47 4.07
CA LEU A 87 21.22 5.53 5.18
C LEU A 87 22.21 5.81 6.32
N SER A 88 23.41 6.32 6.00
CA SER A 88 24.42 6.65 7.02
C SER A 88 24.23 8.00 7.69
N GLN A 89 23.66 8.97 6.97
CA GLN A 89 23.71 10.38 7.35
C GLN A 89 22.40 10.93 7.89
N LEU A 90 21.26 10.34 7.49
CA LEU A 90 19.94 10.81 7.87
C LEU A 90 19.15 9.69 8.57
N PRO A 91 18.17 10.03 9.43
CA PRO A 91 17.27 9.04 10.01
C PRO A 91 16.49 8.32 8.92
N PHE A 92 16.15 7.05 9.16
CA PHE A 92 15.33 6.26 8.23
C PHE A 92 13.90 6.82 8.18
N ASN A 93 13.31 7.04 9.36
CA ASN A 93 12.15 7.87 9.60
C ASN A 93 12.29 8.57 10.98
N PRO A 94 11.56 9.68 11.21
CA PRO A 94 10.90 10.49 10.19
C PRO A 94 11.95 11.17 9.29
N ALA A 95 11.54 11.54 8.08
CA ALA A 95 12.42 12.28 7.18
C ALA A 95 12.59 13.74 7.63
N PRO A 96 13.72 14.40 7.32
CA PRO A 96 13.87 15.83 7.57
C PRO A 96 12.75 16.62 6.87
N MET A 97 12.09 17.53 7.59
CA MET A 97 10.93 18.29 7.06
C MET A 97 11.22 19.02 5.75
N LYS A 98 12.43 19.60 5.60
CA LYS A 98 12.86 20.27 4.36
C LYS A 98 12.94 19.30 3.16
N LEU A 99 13.35 18.05 3.39
CA LEU A 99 13.41 17.01 2.37
C LEU A 99 12.01 16.63 1.91
N GLU A 100 11.10 16.42 2.86
CA GLU A 100 9.71 16.08 2.57
C GLU A 100 8.99 17.21 1.80
N ALA A 101 9.15 18.46 2.23
CA ALA A 101 8.60 19.62 1.55
C ALA A 101 9.14 19.75 0.11
N ARG A 102 10.45 19.52 -0.10
CA ARG A 102 11.06 19.50 -1.45
C ARG A 102 10.47 18.38 -2.31
N ALA A 103 10.32 17.17 -1.76
CA ALA A 103 9.74 16.03 -2.46
C ALA A 103 8.31 16.29 -2.93
N ARG A 104 7.47 16.81 -2.05
CA ARG A 104 6.08 17.19 -2.35
C ARG A 104 6.02 18.26 -3.46
N LYS A 105 6.87 19.29 -3.38
CA LYS A 105 6.94 20.34 -4.41
C LYS A 105 7.39 19.82 -5.77
N ASP A 106 8.48 19.05 -5.81
CA ASP A 106 9.03 18.53 -7.07
C ASP A 106 8.09 17.49 -7.71
N LEU A 107 7.41 16.66 -6.92
CA LEU A 107 6.36 15.75 -7.41
C LEU A 107 5.15 16.50 -7.99
N ALA A 108 4.67 17.54 -7.30
CA ALA A 108 3.58 18.38 -7.80
C ALA A 108 3.94 19.01 -9.15
N ALA A 109 5.15 19.56 -9.27
CA ALA A 109 5.65 20.13 -10.52
C ALA A 109 5.75 19.07 -11.63
N TYR A 110 6.30 17.89 -11.33
CA TYR A 110 6.43 16.80 -12.30
C TYR A 110 5.08 16.31 -12.83
N MET A 111 4.08 16.23 -11.96
CA MET A 111 2.71 15.82 -12.31
C MET A 111 1.83 16.97 -12.83
N SER A 112 2.38 18.18 -12.98
CA SER A 112 1.62 19.38 -13.36
C SER A 112 0.40 19.62 -12.47
N ALA A 113 0.59 19.47 -11.17
CA ALA A 113 -0.45 19.60 -10.16
C ALA A 113 -0.18 20.75 -9.17
N GLU A 114 -1.22 21.30 -8.57
CA GLU A 114 -1.12 22.38 -7.58
C GLU A 114 -0.53 21.90 -6.24
N VAL A 115 -0.87 20.68 -5.82
CA VAL A 115 -0.46 20.08 -4.55
C VAL A 115 -0.10 18.63 -4.77
N CYS A 116 0.90 18.15 -4.03
CA CYS A 116 1.19 16.73 -3.90
C CYS A 116 1.50 16.37 -2.46
N VAL A 117 0.94 15.26 -1.99
CA VAL A 117 1.17 14.69 -0.65
C VAL A 117 1.69 13.28 -0.82
N THR A 118 2.71 12.91 -0.03
CA THR A 118 3.29 11.56 -0.03
C THR A 118 2.66 10.68 1.03
N THR A 119 2.55 9.39 0.75
CA THR A 119 2.03 8.36 1.66
C THR A 119 3.01 7.20 1.79
N THR A 120 2.94 6.43 2.88
CA THR A 120 3.79 5.25 3.14
C THR A 120 3.54 4.08 2.18
N SER A 121 2.36 4.03 1.56
CA SER A 121 2.03 3.07 0.51
C SER A 121 1.13 3.66 -0.58
N GLY A 122 1.17 3.09 -1.79
CA GLY A 122 0.20 3.40 -2.84
C GLY A 122 -1.24 2.95 -2.52
N PHE A 123 -1.41 2.05 -1.55
CA PHE A 123 -2.73 1.73 -1.00
C PHE A 123 -3.25 2.91 -0.17
N GLY A 124 -2.41 3.44 0.72
CA GLY A 124 -2.69 4.66 1.50
C GLY A 124 -2.98 5.88 0.62
N ALA A 125 -2.26 6.04 -0.50
CA ALA A 125 -2.53 7.10 -1.48
C ALA A 125 -3.98 7.06 -1.99
N ASN A 126 -4.47 5.87 -2.34
CA ASN A 126 -5.86 5.70 -2.76
C ASN A 126 -6.85 5.99 -1.63
N ILE A 127 -6.59 5.53 -0.40
CA ILE A 127 -7.46 5.86 0.75
C ILE A 127 -7.55 7.38 0.94
N LEU A 128 -6.41 8.07 0.94
CA LEU A 128 -6.33 9.53 1.08
C LEU A 128 -7.04 10.25 -0.07
N ALA A 129 -6.87 9.79 -1.31
CA ALA A 129 -7.52 10.39 -2.47
C ALA A 129 -9.05 10.31 -2.40
N PHE A 130 -9.61 9.14 -2.11
CA PHE A 130 -11.06 9.00 -1.97
C PHE A 130 -11.62 9.80 -0.78
N ARG A 131 -10.88 9.87 0.34
CA ARG A 131 -11.23 10.73 1.46
C ARG A 131 -11.21 12.22 1.06
N THR A 132 -10.18 12.65 0.34
CA THR A 132 -10.07 14.03 -0.17
C THR A 132 -11.28 14.40 -1.03
N VAL A 133 -11.71 13.51 -1.93
CA VAL A 133 -12.93 13.73 -2.73
C VAL A 133 -14.18 13.83 -1.85
N ALA A 134 -14.35 12.91 -0.91
CA ALA A 134 -15.53 12.90 -0.04
C ALA A 134 -15.62 14.16 0.82
N GLU A 135 -14.51 14.61 1.37
CA GLU A 135 -14.44 15.83 2.16
C GLU A 135 -14.60 17.08 1.28
N THR A 136 -14.13 17.05 0.02
CA THR A 136 -14.39 18.12 -0.95
C THR A 136 -15.89 18.26 -1.22
N ALA A 137 -16.59 17.14 -1.43
CA ALA A 137 -18.04 17.13 -1.59
C ALA A 137 -18.75 17.65 -0.33
N ALA A 138 -18.29 17.26 0.86
CA ALA A 138 -18.85 17.71 2.12
C ALA A 138 -18.65 19.22 2.35
N ALA A 139 -17.47 19.76 2.04
CA ALA A 139 -17.18 21.19 2.11
C ALA A 139 -18.08 22.00 1.17
N LEU A 140 -18.46 21.42 0.02
CA LEU A 140 -19.43 21.99 -0.91
C LEU A 140 -20.89 21.77 -0.51
N SER A 141 -21.17 21.10 0.62
CA SER A 141 -22.52 20.67 1.02
C SER A 141 -23.23 19.82 -0.04
N ARG A 142 -22.47 19.03 -0.80
CA ARG A 142 -22.98 18.15 -1.87
C ARG A 142 -22.85 16.69 -1.46
N ARG A 143 -23.82 15.87 -1.89
CA ARG A 143 -23.74 14.42 -1.75
C ARG A 143 -22.59 13.89 -2.64
N CYS A 144 -21.70 13.08 -2.07
CA CYS A 144 -20.61 12.45 -2.82
C CYS A 144 -21.08 11.18 -3.53
N ILE A 145 -20.73 11.03 -4.81
CA ILE A 145 -20.97 9.81 -5.58
C ILE A 145 -19.68 9.38 -6.27
N PHE A 146 -19.23 8.15 -5.99
CA PHE A 146 -18.12 7.53 -6.71
C PHE A 146 -18.66 6.66 -7.84
N LEU A 147 -18.21 6.90 -9.08
CA LEU A 147 -18.52 6.08 -10.24
C LEU A 147 -17.21 5.45 -10.74
N MET A 148 -17.01 4.18 -10.42
CA MET A 148 -15.70 3.53 -10.55
C MET A 148 -15.71 2.51 -11.69
N ASP A 149 -14.59 2.38 -12.40
CA ASP A 149 -14.40 1.24 -13.28
C ASP A 149 -14.43 -0.06 -12.45
N ARG A 150 -15.13 -1.09 -12.93
CA ARG A 150 -15.31 -2.36 -12.21
C ARG A 150 -14.00 -3.13 -11.96
N ASP A 151 -12.97 -2.88 -12.76
CA ASP A 151 -11.68 -3.59 -12.71
C ASP A 151 -10.56 -2.72 -12.11
N CYS A 152 -10.92 -1.58 -11.49
CA CYS A 152 -10.01 -0.81 -10.64
C CYS A 152 -9.39 -1.65 -9.51
N HIS A 153 -8.23 -1.22 -9.04
CA HIS A 153 -7.48 -1.90 -8.01
C HIS A 153 -8.26 -1.98 -6.68
N SER A 154 -8.05 -3.07 -5.92
CA SER A 154 -8.71 -3.29 -4.62
C SER A 154 -8.54 -2.14 -3.63
N SER A 155 -7.43 -1.40 -3.70
CA SER A 155 -7.18 -0.21 -2.87
C SER A 155 -8.15 0.93 -3.17
N MET A 156 -8.49 1.16 -4.44
CA MET A 156 -9.45 2.19 -4.83
C MET A 156 -10.84 1.87 -4.26
N PHE A 157 -11.29 0.62 -4.40
CA PHE A 157 -12.56 0.19 -3.81
C PHE A 157 -12.56 0.33 -2.29
N THR A 158 -11.46 -0.01 -1.64
CA THR A 158 -11.33 0.15 -0.18
C THR A 158 -11.44 1.62 0.20
N GLY A 159 -10.70 2.51 -0.47
CA GLY A 159 -10.81 3.96 -0.27
C GLY A 159 -12.23 4.48 -0.47
N ALA A 160 -12.91 4.08 -1.55
CA ALA A 160 -14.29 4.49 -1.81
C ALA A 160 -15.27 4.01 -0.72
N PHE A 161 -15.17 2.74 -0.29
CA PHE A 161 -16.08 2.16 0.71
C PHE A 161 -15.83 2.63 2.13
N MET A 162 -14.65 3.17 2.46
CA MET A 162 -14.39 3.80 3.76
C MET A 162 -15.18 5.09 3.97
N ASN A 163 -15.72 5.70 2.91
CA ASN A 163 -16.43 6.98 2.98
C ASN A 163 -17.95 6.77 3.09
N GLU A 164 -18.48 6.72 4.32
CA GLU A 164 -19.89 6.38 4.62
C GLU A 164 -20.94 7.32 3.99
N ARG A 165 -20.59 8.60 3.82
CA ARG A 165 -21.48 9.61 3.23
C ARG A 165 -21.52 9.53 1.70
N ALA A 166 -20.63 8.73 1.10
CA ALA A 166 -20.54 8.57 -0.34
C ALA A 166 -21.34 7.37 -0.82
N THR A 167 -21.87 7.46 -2.04
CA THR A 167 -22.48 6.31 -2.72
C THR A 167 -21.60 5.85 -3.85
N SER A 168 -21.28 4.56 -3.90
CA SER A 168 -20.41 3.98 -4.91
C SER A 168 -21.19 3.17 -5.94
N TYR A 169 -20.98 3.48 -7.21
CA TYR A 169 -21.45 2.73 -8.37
C TYR A 169 -20.27 2.22 -9.17
N ARG A 170 -20.48 1.15 -9.94
CA ARG A 170 -19.49 0.62 -10.88
C ARG A 170 -20.00 0.73 -12.30
N PHE A 171 -19.13 1.04 -13.25
CA PHE A 171 -19.37 0.90 -14.68
C PHE A 171 -18.54 -0.23 -15.29
N LYS A 172 -18.97 -0.73 -16.44
CA LYS A 172 -18.29 -1.81 -17.17
C LYS A 172 -16.88 -1.40 -17.53
N HIS A 173 -15.97 -2.38 -17.52
CA HIS A 173 -14.55 -2.11 -17.67
C HIS A 173 -14.27 -1.44 -19.01
N ASN A 174 -13.66 -0.25 -18.96
CA ASN A 174 -13.29 0.57 -20.11
C ASN A 174 -14.44 0.90 -21.09
N ASP A 175 -15.69 0.82 -20.63
CA ASP A 175 -16.90 1.00 -21.45
C ASP A 175 -17.46 2.43 -21.28
N LEU A 176 -17.13 3.30 -22.24
CA LEU A 176 -17.58 4.69 -22.25
C LEU A 176 -19.11 4.83 -22.42
N GLY A 177 -19.77 3.87 -23.07
CA GLY A 177 -21.21 3.91 -23.27
C GLY A 177 -21.98 3.64 -21.96
N ASP A 178 -21.54 2.65 -21.19
CA ASP A 178 -22.09 2.40 -19.85
C ASP A 178 -21.75 3.53 -18.86
N LEU A 179 -20.55 4.13 -18.97
CA LEU A 179 -20.17 5.31 -18.21
C LEU A 179 -21.08 6.50 -18.51
N GLU A 180 -21.22 6.89 -19.78
CA GLU A 180 -22.07 8.00 -20.20
C GLU A 180 -23.53 7.78 -19.80
N TYR A 181 -24.06 6.57 -20.01
CA TYR A 181 -25.41 6.22 -19.59
C TYR A 181 -25.64 6.47 -18.09
N LYS A 182 -24.68 6.08 -17.24
CA LYS A 182 -24.75 6.31 -15.79
C LYS A 182 -24.59 7.77 -15.41
N LEU A 183 -23.70 8.49 -16.08
CA LEU A 183 -23.53 9.93 -15.90
C LEU A 183 -24.82 10.68 -16.21
N ARG A 184 -25.49 10.36 -17.34
CA ARG A 184 -26.79 10.95 -17.69
C ARG A 184 -27.86 10.67 -16.64
N LEU A 185 -27.95 9.43 -16.14
CA LEU A 185 -28.89 9.09 -15.08
C LEU A 185 -28.63 9.87 -13.79
N LEU A 186 -27.37 10.06 -13.42
CA LEU A 186 -26.98 10.85 -12.25
C LEU A 186 -27.28 12.33 -12.45
N TYR A 187 -27.02 12.86 -13.65
CA TYR A 187 -27.34 14.22 -14.02
C TYR A 187 -28.85 14.51 -13.91
N GLU A 188 -29.71 13.57 -14.31
CA GLU A 188 -31.17 13.69 -14.20
C GLU A 188 -31.68 13.51 -12.75
N LYS A 189 -31.15 12.54 -12.00
CA LYS A 189 -31.70 12.15 -10.69
C LYS A 189 -31.05 12.82 -9.49
N ALA A 190 -29.83 13.31 -9.65
CA ALA A 190 -29.03 13.90 -8.59
C ALA A 190 -28.15 15.04 -9.14
N PRO A 191 -28.74 16.10 -9.73
CA PRO A 191 -28.00 17.18 -10.39
C PRO A 191 -27.02 17.90 -9.44
N ASP A 192 -27.35 17.96 -8.14
CA ASP A 192 -26.51 18.60 -7.12
C ASP A 192 -25.45 17.66 -6.52
N ALA A 193 -25.34 16.40 -6.97
CA ALA A 193 -24.34 15.49 -6.45
C ALA A 193 -22.93 15.83 -6.96
N PHE A 194 -21.94 15.71 -6.07
CA PHE A 194 -20.53 15.75 -6.45
C PHE A 194 -20.15 14.35 -6.97
N VAL A 195 -20.13 14.20 -8.29
CA VAL A 195 -19.79 12.93 -8.94
C VAL A 195 -18.28 12.88 -9.18
N CYS A 196 -17.66 11.79 -8.76
CA CYS A 196 -16.27 11.47 -9.04
C CYS A 196 -16.16 10.19 -9.86
N VAL A 197 -15.64 10.29 -11.08
CA VAL A 197 -15.30 9.15 -11.94
C VAL A 197 -13.89 8.69 -11.60
N ALA A 198 -13.72 7.41 -11.26
CA ALA A 198 -12.44 6.85 -10.85
C ALA A 198 -12.01 5.71 -11.79
N VAL A 199 -10.78 5.79 -12.30
CA VAL A 199 -10.19 4.84 -13.27
C VAL A 199 -8.72 4.57 -12.96
N GLU A 200 -8.15 3.49 -13.50
CA GLU A 200 -6.69 3.33 -13.57
C GLU A 200 -6.15 3.95 -14.88
N GLY A 201 -4.99 4.59 -14.83
CA GLY A 201 -4.29 5.07 -16.03
C GLY A 201 -3.82 3.92 -16.92
N LEU A 202 -3.26 2.88 -16.29
CA LEU A 202 -2.87 1.62 -16.93
C LEU A 202 -3.32 0.44 -16.07
N TYR A 203 -4.29 -0.32 -16.56
CA TYR A 203 -4.88 -1.43 -15.83
C TYR A 203 -3.90 -2.59 -15.69
N SER A 204 -3.62 -2.98 -14.45
CA SER A 204 -2.60 -3.98 -14.15
C SER A 204 -2.85 -5.38 -14.75
N MET A 205 -4.12 -5.80 -14.88
CA MET A 205 -4.46 -7.15 -15.32
C MET A 205 -4.45 -7.33 -16.83
N GLU A 206 -4.74 -6.28 -17.59
CA GLU A 206 -4.81 -6.33 -19.05
C GLU A 206 -3.67 -5.59 -19.73
N GLY A 207 -3.02 -4.67 -19.02
CA GLY A 207 -2.06 -3.74 -19.62
C GLY A 207 -2.74 -2.77 -20.59
N VAL A 208 -4.02 -2.46 -20.34
CA VAL A 208 -4.83 -1.55 -21.16
C VAL A 208 -4.79 -0.15 -20.56
N VAL A 209 -4.64 0.86 -21.42
CA VAL A 209 -4.68 2.28 -21.03
C VAL A 209 -6.13 2.77 -21.04
N SER A 210 -6.53 3.54 -20.02
CA SER A 210 -7.87 4.16 -20.01
C SER A 210 -8.04 5.19 -21.13
N PRO A 211 -9.25 5.40 -21.66
CA PRO A 211 -9.53 6.30 -22.78
C PRO A 211 -9.56 7.77 -22.32
N GLY A 212 -8.40 8.29 -21.91
CA GLY A 212 -8.21 9.65 -21.39
C GLY A 212 -8.94 10.74 -22.19
N PRO A 213 -8.75 10.86 -23.52
CA PRO A 213 -9.40 11.90 -24.31
C PRO A 213 -10.93 11.87 -24.23
N ALA A 214 -11.53 10.68 -24.22
CA ALA A 214 -12.98 10.53 -24.11
C ALA A 214 -13.48 10.79 -22.68
N LEU A 215 -12.71 10.41 -21.65
CA LEU A 215 -13.02 10.75 -20.27
C LEU A 215 -13.01 12.27 -20.07
N LEU A 216 -12.04 12.99 -20.64
CA LEU A 216 -12.00 14.46 -20.59
C LEU A 216 -13.16 15.10 -21.36
N ALA A 217 -13.53 14.55 -22.52
CA ALA A 217 -14.72 15.02 -23.25
C ALA A 217 -16.00 14.87 -22.39
N LEU A 218 -16.20 13.71 -21.76
CA LEU A 218 -17.32 13.49 -20.85
C LEU A 218 -17.24 14.38 -19.60
N LYS A 219 -16.04 14.62 -19.06
CA LYS A 219 -15.83 15.55 -17.94
C LYS A 219 -16.30 16.96 -18.30
N ARG A 220 -15.96 17.46 -19.49
CA ARG A 220 -16.41 18.77 -20.00
C ARG A 220 -17.93 18.84 -20.15
N LEU A 221 -18.59 17.74 -20.53
CA LEU A 221 -20.05 17.68 -20.70
C LEU A 221 -20.82 17.57 -19.38
N TYR A 222 -20.36 16.76 -18.44
CA TYR A 222 -21.09 16.41 -17.21
C TYR A 222 -20.53 17.05 -15.93
N GLY A 223 -19.36 17.69 -15.99
CA GLY A 223 -18.78 18.44 -14.86
C GLY A 223 -18.33 17.60 -13.66
N PHE A 224 -17.94 16.34 -13.87
CA PHE A 224 -17.49 15.46 -12.77
C PHE A 224 -16.03 15.68 -12.36
N CYS A 225 -15.69 15.25 -11.14
CA CYS A 225 -14.33 15.07 -10.66
C CYS A 225 -13.73 13.78 -11.24
N LEU A 226 -12.50 13.83 -11.73
CA LEU A 226 -11.76 12.71 -12.32
C LEU A 226 -10.60 12.34 -11.41
N LEU A 227 -10.64 11.11 -10.89
CA LEU A 227 -9.58 10.49 -10.10
C LEU A 227 -8.92 9.40 -10.93
N ILE A 228 -7.62 9.51 -11.15
CA ILE A 228 -6.85 8.55 -11.97
C ILE A 228 -5.75 7.93 -11.13
N ASP A 229 -5.75 6.60 -11.05
CA ASP A 229 -4.65 5.85 -10.44
C ASP A 229 -3.58 5.50 -11.49
N GLU A 230 -2.48 6.24 -11.46
CA GLU A 230 -1.30 6.09 -12.31
C GLU A 230 -0.32 5.04 -11.75
N ALA A 231 -0.75 4.18 -10.82
CA ALA A 231 0.15 3.25 -10.14
C ALA A 231 1.04 2.42 -11.10
N HIS A 232 0.50 1.90 -12.20
CA HIS A 232 1.29 1.13 -13.18
C HIS A 232 1.88 1.98 -14.31
N ALA A 233 1.45 3.22 -14.48
CA ALA A 233 1.81 4.09 -15.60
C ALA A 233 2.85 5.17 -15.23
N PHE A 234 2.91 5.57 -13.95
CA PHE A 234 3.96 6.45 -13.44
C PHE A 234 5.34 5.82 -13.63
N MET A 235 6.23 6.56 -14.29
CA MET A 235 7.57 6.13 -14.71
C MET A 235 7.59 4.85 -15.57
N SER A 236 6.53 4.59 -16.34
CA SER A 236 6.47 3.52 -17.34
C SER A 236 5.78 3.92 -18.65
N MET A 237 4.99 5.00 -18.63
CA MET A 237 4.20 5.49 -19.75
C MET A 237 4.45 6.98 -19.98
N GLY A 238 4.36 7.40 -21.25
CA GLY A 238 4.72 8.75 -21.69
C GLY A 238 6.22 8.89 -21.95
N SER A 239 6.63 9.91 -22.71
CA SER A 239 8.07 10.13 -22.99
C SER A 239 8.84 10.52 -21.75
N GLY A 240 8.24 11.35 -20.89
CA GLY A 240 8.81 11.78 -19.63
C GLY A 240 8.40 10.90 -18.46
N GLY A 241 7.73 9.76 -18.66
CA GLY A 241 7.32 8.87 -17.57
C GLY A 241 6.27 9.48 -16.63
N ARG A 242 5.43 10.41 -17.11
CA ARG A 242 4.41 11.10 -16.31
C ARG A 242 3.05 10.39 -16.27
N GLY A 243 2.89 9.30 -17.03
CA GLY A 243 1.72 8.42 -16.94
C GLY A 243 0.85 8.39 -18.19
N SER A 244 -0.39 7.94 -18.02
CA SER A 244 -1.32 7.65 -19.12
C SER A 244 -1.72 8.89 -19.92
N PHE A 245 -1.82 10.04 -19.27
CA PHE A 245 -2.19 11.30 -19.93
C PHE A 245 -1.08 11.80 -20.87
N GLU A 246 0.17 11.79 -20.42
CA GLU A 246 1.32 12.09 -21.27
C GLU A 246 1.41 11.09 -22.45
N TRP A 247 1.10 9.81 -22.22
CA TRP A 247 1.07 8.80 -23.29
C TRP A 247 0.05 9.12 -24.40
N TRP A 248 -1.10 9.72 -24.05
CA TRP A 248 -2.08 10.22 -25.02
C TRP A 248 -1.62 11.51 -25.71
N GLN A 249 -1.00 12.45 -24.97
CA GLN A 249 -0.42 13.67 -25.54
C GLN A 249 0.63 13.36 -26.61
N ASN A 250 1.50 12.38 -26.34
CA ASN A 250 2.51 11.91 -27.28
C ASN A 250 1.92 11.32 -28.58
N ARG A 251 0.61 11.08 -28.62
CA ARG A 251 -0.15 10.60 -29.78
C ARG A 251 -0.98 11.70 -30.44
N GLY A 252 -0.83 12.95 -30.00
CA GLY A 252 -1.49 14.12 -30.58
C GLY A 252 -2.87 14.42 -30.01
N TYR A 253 -3.25 13.84 -28.86
CA TYR A 253 -4.51 14.17 -28.19
C TYR A 253 -4.33 15.30 -27.17
N ASP A 254 -5.30 16.21 -27.10
CA ASP A 254 -5.41 17.22 -26.05
C ASP A 254 -5.83 16.55 -24.73
N CYS A 255 -4.84 16.14 -23.93
CA CYS A 255 -5.04 15.40 -22.68
C CYS A 255 -4.09 15.91 -21.57
N PRO A 256 -4.19 17.18 -21.15
CA PRO A 256 -3.29 17.78 -20.15
C PRO A 256 -3.43 17.09 -18.79
N LEU A 257 -2.31 16.85 -18.09
CA LEU A 257 -2.31 16.23 -16.76
C LEU A 257 -3.12 17.04 -15.74
N SER A 258 -3.12 18.37 -15.89
CA SER A 258 -3.86 19.30 -15.04
C SER A 258 -5.39 19.14 -15.12
N ASP A 259 -5.92 18.48 -16.16
CA ASP A 259 -7.37 18.22 -16.28
C ASP A 259 -7.83 17.03 -15.42
N ALA A 260 -6.90 16.26 -14.84
CA ALA A 260 -7.20 15.32 -13.77
C ALA A 260 -7.25 16.07 -12.43
N ASP A 261 -8.37 16.00 -11.72
CA ASP A 261 -8.51 16.72 -10.44
C ASP A 261 -7.72 16.03 -9.32
N ILE A 262 -7.59 14.70 -9.40
CA ILE A 262 -6.76 13.90 -8.49
C ILE A 262 -6.02 12.81 -9.27
N ILE A 263 -4.72 12.73 -9.05
CA ILE A 263 -3.84 11.67 -9.55
C ILE A 263 -3.23 10.94 -8.35
N THR A 264 -3.40 9.63 -8.29
CA THR A 264 -2.66 8.78 -7.33
C THR A 264 -1.59 7.99 -8.05
N ALA A 265 -0.48 7.70 -7.37
CA ALA A 265 0.48 6.73 -7.87
C ALA A 265 1.21 6.03 -6.72
N THR A 266 1.97 4.99 -7.09
CA THR A 266 2.82 4.24 -6.16
C THR A 266 4.28 4.38 -6.55
N LEU A 267 5.14 4.53 -5.55
CA LEU A 267 6.61 4.52 -5.70
C LEU A 267 7.15 3.07 -5.67
N SER A 268 6.28 2.09 -5.47
CA SER A 268 6.68 0.69 -5.30
C SER A 268 6.86 -0.13 -6.58
N LYS A 269 6.70 0.48 -7.75
CA LYS A 269 6.79 -0.20 -9.05
C LYS A 269 8.04 0.26 -9.79
N SER A 270 7.89 1.18 -10.74
CA SER A 270 9.01 1.61 -11.58
C SER A 270 10.11 2.34 -10.79
N VAL A 271 9.76 3.17 -9.81
CA VAL A 271 10.72 3.91 -8.95
C VAL A 271 11.61 2.96 -8.13
N GLY A 272 11.07 1.80 -7.73
CA GLY A 272 11.81 0.78 -6.98
C GLY A 272 11.98 1.03 -5.49
N CYS A 273 10.96 1.57 -4.81
CA CYS A 273 10.93 1.79 -3.36
C CYS A 273 9.65 1.20 -2.70
N THR A 274 9.19 1.78 -1.60
CA THR A 274 7.79 1.76 -1.12
C THR A 274 7.26 3.20 -1.08
N GLY A 275 5.98 3.38 -0.79
CA GLY A 275 5.35 4.70 -0.81
C GLY A 275 4.35 4.91 -1.92
N GLY A 276 3.62 6.01 -1.83
CA GLY A 276 2.74 6.53 -2.85
C GLY A 276 2.64 8.04 -2.75
N PHE A 277 1.89 8.64 -3.67
CA PHE A 277 1.54 10.04 -3.58
C PHE A 277 0.15 10.31 -4.14
N VAL A 278 -0.44 11.41 -3.69
CA VAL A 278 -1.68 11.99 -4.20
C VAL A 278 -1.35 13.39 -4.69
N ALA A 279 -1.55 13.64 -5.97
CA ALA A 279 -1.48 14.97 -6.56
C ALA A 279 -2.90 15.46 -6.85
N ALA A 280 -3.18 16.74 -6.61
CA ALA A 280 -4.52 17.30 -6.78
C ALA A 280 -4.49 18.72 -7.35
N ASN A 281 -5.59 19.08 -8.02
CA ASN A 281 -5.82 20.36 -8.68
C ASN A 281 -7.15 20.98 -8.21
N GLY A 282 -7.29 22.30 -8.39
CA GLY A 282 -8.51 23.05 -8.10
C GLY A 282 -8.97 22.89 -6.65
N ILE A 283 -10.27 22.67 -6.47
CA ILE A 283 -10.86 22.58 -5.12
C ILE A 283 -10.36 21.35 -4.33
N CYS A 284 -10.02 20.26 -5.02
CA CYS A 284 -9.46 19.07 -4.37
C CYS A 284 -8.06 19.34 -3.78
N ALA A 285 -7.30 20.28 -4.36
CA ALA A 285 -5.97 20.64 -3.86
C ALA A 285 -6.02 21.29 -2.47
N GLN A 286 -7.01 22.15 -2.23
CA GLN A 286 -7.23 22.76 -0.92
C GLN A 286 -7.59 21.70 0.13
N GLN A 287 -8.50 20.79 -0.23
CA GLN A 287 -8.90 19.73 0.69
C GLN A 287 -7.77 18.75 0.98
N LEU A 288 -6.92 18.44 -0.02
CA LEU A 288 -5.78 17.55 0.17
C LEU A 288 -4.79 18.10 1.20
N ARG A 289 -4.50 19.41 1.18
CA ARG A 289 -3.64 20.06 2.20
C ARG A 289 -4.21 19.90 3.59
N LEU A 290 -5.51 20.17 3.76
CA LEU A 290 -6.18 20.03 5.06
C LEU A 290 -6.16 18.58 5.57
N GLN A 291 -6.37 17.59 4.69
CA GLN A 291 -6.29 16.18 5.11
C GLN A 291 -4.87 15.77 5.51
N ASP A 292 -3.85 16.26 4.81
CA ASP A 292 -2.45 15.99 5.16
C ASP A 292 -2.04 16.65 6.48
N GLU A 293 -2.45 17.88 6.74
CA GLU A 293 -2.25 18.56 8.03
C GLU A 293 -2.90 17.76 9.17
N LEU A 294 -4.15 17.32 9.00
CA LEU A 294 -4.84 16.50 10.00
C LEU A 294 -4.12 15.17 10.27
N LEU A 295 -3.70 14.47 9.22
CA LEU A 295 -2.94 13.22 9.36
C LEU A 295 -1.61 13.45 10.09
N SER A 296 -0.93 14.56 9.81
CA SER A 296 0.32 14.94 10.48
C SER A 296 0.10 15.19 11.98
N HIS A 297 -0.98 15.90 12.35
CA HIS A 297 -1.37 16.12 13.75
C HIS A 297 -1.78 14.83 14.48
N GLU A 298 -2.35 13.86 13.76
CA GLU A 298 -2.68 12.54 14.30
C GLU A 298 -1.45 11.62 14.46
N GLY A 299 -0.24 12.10 14.13
CA GLY A 299 1.00 11.33 14.23
C GLY A 299 1.12 10.24 13.17
N ALA A 300 0.53 10.45 11.99
CA ALA A 300 0.59 9.47 10.91
C ALA A 300 2.02 9.16 10.48
N GLU A 301 2.22 7.90 10.11
CA GLU A 301 3.50 7.39 9.64
C GLU A 301 3.97 8.12 8.36
N SER A 302 5.22 8.60 8.35
CA SER A 302 5.81 9.30 7.21
C SER A 302 6.51 8.38 6.22
N LEU A 303 6.62 8.80 4.96
CA LEU A 303 7.39 8.08 3.95
C LEU A 303 8.89 8.10 4.29
N SER A 304 9.56 6.95 4.16
CA SER A 304 11.00 6.84 4.50
C SER A 304 11.90 7.84 3.75
N THR A 305 12.94 8.32 4.43
CA THR A 305 13.95 9.23 3.88
C THR A 305 14.58 8.69 2.60
N VAL A 306 14.86 7.38 2.56
CA VAL A 306 15.48 6.72 1.40
C VAL A 306 14.54 6.73 0.19
N ALA A 307 13.24 6.52 0.39
CA ALA A 307 12.26 6.58 -0.69
C ALA A 307 12.11 8.02 -1.23
N LEU A 308 12.14 9.03 -0.36
CA LEU A 308 12.10 10.44 -0.75
C LEU A 308 13.34 10.84 -1.56
N VAL A 309 14.55 10.54 -1.08
CA VAL A 309 15.80 10.84 -1.82
C VAL A 309 15.82 10.13 -3.15
N ARG A 310 15.43 8.84 -3.21
CA ARG A 310 15.40 8.08 -4.46
C ARG A 310 14.42 8.69 -5.46
N THR A 311 13.23 9.07 -5.00
CA THR A 311 12.22 9.69 -5.86
C THR A 311 12.70 11.02 -6.39
N LEU A 312 13.19 11.91 -5.51
CA LEU A 312 13.71 13.21 -5.88
C LEU A 312 14.87 13.15 -6.88
N SER A 313 15.84 12.26 -6.66
CA SER A 313 16.98 12.13 -7.58
C SER A 313 16.55 11.64 -8.95
N LEU A 314 15.55 10.74 -9.03
CA LEU A 314 14.99 10.30 -10.31
C LEU A 314 14.25 11.43 -11.04
N LEU A 315 13.43 12.21 -10.35
CA LEU A 315 12.66 13.31 -10.98
C LEU A 315 13.55 14.36 -11.65
N LYS A 316 14.80 14.52 -11.20
CA LYS A 316 15.79 15.44 -11.81
C LYS A 316 16.61 14.80 -12.94
N LYS A 317 16.54 13.49 -13.16
CA LYS A 317 17.25 12.75 -14.23
C LYS A 317 16.39 12.61 -15.47
N THR A 318 16.00 13.73 -16.06
CA THR A 318 15.05 13.78 -17.18
C THR A 318 15.52 12.96 -18.39
N ARG A 319 16.80 13.04 -18.75
CA ARG A 319 17.36 12.32 -19.90
C ARG A 319 17.40 10.82 -19.66
N LEU A 320 17.69 10.39 -18.43
CA LEU A 320 17.62 8.98 -18.04
C LEU A 320 16.19 8.46 -18.18
N ILE A 321 15.20 9.20 -17.67
CA ILE A 321 13.79 8.80 -17.79
C ILE A 321 13.39 8.69 -19.25
N GLU A 322 13.66 9.70 -20.08
CA GLU A 322 13.34 9.67 -21.51
C GLU A 322 14.00 8.51 -22.25
N TYR A 323 15.27 8.23 -21.95
CA TYR A 323 15.97 7.07 -22.48
C TYR A 323 15.30 5.75 -22.06
N ARG A 324 14.96 5.59 -20.78
CA ARG A 324 14.27 4.39 -20.27
C ARG A 324 12.89 4.21 -20.90
N MET A 325 12.11 5.28 -21.05
CA MET A 325 10.78 5.21 -21.67
C MET A 325 10.87 4.83 -23.15
N ARG A 326 11.86 5.35 -23.88
CA ARG A 326 12.11 4.97 -25.28
C ARG A 326 12.47 3.49 -25.42
N GLN A 327 13.37 3.00 -24.56
CA GLN A 327 13.79 1.59 -24.52
C GLN A 327 12.62 0.67 -24.14
N LEU A 328 11.84 1.05 -23.12
CA LEU A 328 10.67 0.30 -22.70
C LEU A 328 9.63 0.21 -23.82
N LYS A 329 9.33 1.33 -24.48
CA LYS A 329 8.42 1.39 -25.63
C LYS A 329 8.87 0.46 -26.76
N ALA A 330 10.14 0.51 -27.15
CA ALA A 330 10.68 -0.33 -28.22
C ALA A 330 10.57 -1.83 -27.88
N LYS A 331 10.94 -2.21 -26.65
CA LYS A 331 10.91 -3.61 -26.19
C LYS A 331 9.49 -4.13 -26.02
N ALA A 332 8.61 -3.35 -25.39
CA ALA A 332 7.20 -3.69 -25.23
C ALA A 332 6.51 -3.85 -26.59
N GLY A 333 6.76 -2.92 -27.53
CA GLY A 333 6.25 -2.99 -28.89
C GLY A 333 6.71 -4.25 -29.63
N PHE A 334 8.00 -4.59 -29.53
CA PHE A 334 8.54 -5.82 -30.09
C PHE A 334 7.87 -7.08 -29.53
N VAL A 335 7.78 -7.20 -28.19
CA VAL A 335 7.14 -8.36 -27.53
C VAL A 335 5.68 -8.48 -27.94
N LEU A 336 4.92 -7.39 -27.92
CA LEU A 336 3.52 -7.34 -28.32
C LEU A 336 3.34 -7.80 -29.77
N GLN A 337 4.13 -7.24 -30.70
CA GLN A 337 4.06 -7.55 -32.11
C GLN A 337 4.36 -9.03 -32.38
N ARG A 338 5.49 -9.53 -31.86
CA ARG A 338 5.94 -10.91 -32.10
C ARG A 338 4.96 -11.95 -31.53
N LEU A 339 4.39 -11.70 -30.35
CA LEU A 339 3.38 -12.59 -29.78
C LEU A 339 2.07 -12.57 -30.58
N THR A 340 1.68 -11.39 -31.07
CA THR A 340 0.50 -11.26 -31.94
C THR A 340 0.70 -12.03 -33.26
N GLU A 341 1.88 -11.92 -33.88
CA GLU A 341 2.25 -12.66 -35.10
C GLU A 341 2.27 -14.18 -34.86
N ALA A 342 2.68 -14.63 -33.67
CA ALA A 342 2.61 -16.04 -33.26
C ALA A 342 1.17 -16.55 -33.00
N GLY A 343 0.18 -15.66 -32.98
CA GLY A 343 -1.24 -16.00 -32.78
C GLY A 343 -1.74 -15.85 -31.34
N CYS A 344 -0.95 -15.25 -30.43
CA CYS A 344 -1.42 -14.92 -29.09
C CYS A 344 -2.48 -13.81 -29.16
N LYS A 345 -3.60 -13.98 -28.46
CA LYS A 345 -4.60 -12.91 -28.28
C LYS A 345 -4.11 -11.91 -27.22
N VAL A 346 -3.24 -10.99 -27.62
CA VAL A 346 -2.73 -9.94 -26.73
C VAL A 346 -3.85 -8.96 -26.38
N LEU A 347 -4.02 -8.69 -25.08
CA LEU A 347 -5.03 -7.75 -24.55
C LEU A 347 -4.48 -6.33 -24.40
N SER A 348 -3.18 -6.21 -24.18
CA SER A 348 -2.50 -4.97 -23.82
C SER A 348 -2.59 -3.89 -24.88
N SER A 349 -2.65 -2.63 -24.44
CA SER A 349 -2.51 -1.49 -25.32
C SER A 349 -1.09 -1.40 -25.91
N PRO A 350 -0.91 -0.73 -27.07
CA PRO A 350 0.42 -0.45 -27.60
C PRO A 350 1.32 0.25 -26.59
N ASP A 351 2.61 -0.07 -26.62
CA ASP A 351 3.65 0.44 -25.72
C ASP A 351 3.48 0.08 -24.23
N SER A 352 2.46 -0.69 -23.87
CA SER A 352 2.24 -1.11 -22.48
C SER A 352 3.39 -1.97 -21.96
N ALA A 353 3.92 -1.62 -20.80
CA ALA A 353 4.95 -2.42 -20.13
C ALA A 353 4.42 -3.77 -19.61
N ILE A 354 3.11 -3.99 -19.64
CA ILE A 354 2.45 -5.22 -19.20
C ILE A 354 1.86 -5.90 -20.44
N ILE A 355 2.51 -6.94 -20.93
CA ILE A 355 2.03 -7.73 -22.06
C ILE A 355 1.24 -8.93 -21.54
N CYS A 356 -0.04 -9.01 -21.89
CA CYS A 356 -0.97 -9.98 -21.34
C CYS A 356 -1.76 -10.72 -22.41
N PHE A 357 -1.95 -12.03 -22.22
CA PHE A 357 -2.86 -12.85 -23.03
C PHE A 357 -3.57 -13.91 -22.17
N PRO A 358 -4.82 -14.27 -22.51
CA PRO A 358 -5.60 -15.23 -21.73
C PRO A 358 -5.07 -16.67 -21.92
N VAL A 359 -5.10 -17.44 -20.84
CA VAL A 359 -4.79 -18.89 -20.83
C VAL A 359 -5.94 -19.74 -20.31
N GLY A 360 -7.03 -19.13 -19.84
CA GLY A 360 -8.26 -19.81 -19.46
C GLY A 360 -8.32 -20.14 -17.97
N THR A 361 -7.87 -21.33 -17.58
CA THR A 361 -8.05 -21.86 -16.22
C THR A 361 -6.88 -21.55 -15.28
N VAL A 362 -7.12 -21.62 -13.96
CA VAL A 362 -6.07 -21.52 -12.92
C VAL A 362 -4.98 -22.58 -13.13
N ARG A 363 -5.38 -23.81 -13.46
CA ARG A 363 -4.45 -24.91 -13.74
C ARG A 363 -3.54 -24.60 -14.93
N GLN A 364 -4.08 -24.08 -16.03
CA GLN A 364 -3.29 -23.70 -17.20
C GLN A 364 -2.32 -22.57 -16.88
N ALA A 365 -2.75 -21.55 -16.13
CA ALA A 365 -1.87 -20.47 -15.69
C ALA A 365 -0.71 -20.99 -14.82
N SER A 366 -1.01 -21.86 -13.85
CA SER A 366 -0.01 -22.49 -12.98
C SER A 366 0.98 -23.36 -13.78
N MET A 367 0.50 -24.15 -14.73
CA MET A 367 1.36 -24.98 -15.59
C MET A 367 2.24 -24.13 -16.49
N PHE A 368 1.70 -23.04 -17.05
CA PHE A 368 2.47 -22.11 -17.87
C PHE A 368 3.59 -21.48 -17.06
N HIS A 369 3.28 -21.00 -15.85
CA HIS A 369 4.26 -20.44 -14.93
C HIS A 369 5.41 -21.42 -14.63
N ALA A 370 5.08 -22.65 -14.22
CA ALA A 370 6.08 -23.67 -13.91
C ALA A 370 6.94 -24.04 -15.14
N GLU A 371 6.35 -24.16 -16.32
CA GLU A 371 7.07 -24.48 -17.55
C GLU A 371 7.96 -23.33 -18.07
N ALA A 372 7.54 -22.08 -17.87
CA ALA A 372 8.37 -20.90 -18.13
C ALA A 372 9.55 -20.83 -17.15
N LEU A 373 9.32 -21.11 -15.86
CA LEU A 373 10.35 -21.09 -14.83
C LEU A 373 11.41 -22.18 -15.07
N LYS A 374 10.99 -23.40 -15.46
CA LYS A 374 11.91 -24.48 -15.90
C LYS A 374 12.80 -24.06 -17.07
N ARG A 375 12.34 -23.14 -17.92
CA ARG A 375 13.13 -22.55 -19.02
C ARG A 375 13.96 -21.34 -18.61
N GLY A 376 13.87 -20.91 -17.36
CA GLY A 376 14.63 -19.78 -16.82
C GLY A 376 13.90 -18.44 -16.90
N PHE A 377 12.58 -18.41 -17.06
CA PHE A 377 11.79 -17.18 -17.15
C PHE A 377 10.75 -17.11 -16.05
N ALA A 378 10.78 -16.04 -15.26
CA ALA A 378 9.74 -15.75 -14.29
C ALA A 378 8.67 -14.86 -14.94
N VAL A 379 7.45 -15.37 -15.08
CA VAL A 379 6.27 -14.64 -15.57
C VAL A 379 5.19 -14.57 -14.50
N ALA A 380 4.36 -13.52 -14.51
CA ALA A 380 3.24 -13.39 -13.56
C ALA A 380 1.96 -14.01 -14.13
N CYS A 381 1.05 -14.42 -13.25
CA CYS A 381 -0.27 -14.93 -13.61
C CYS A 381 -1.36 -14.06 -13.00
N GLY A 382 -2.33 -13.65 -13.81
CA GLY A 382 -3.61 -13.09 -13.36
C GLY A 382 -4.61 -14.24 -13.18
N VAL A 383 -5.12 -14.40 -11.96
CA VAL A 383 -5.96 -15.51 -11.50
C VAL A 383 -6.93 -14.98 -10.42
N PRO A 384 -8.03 -15.70 -10.10
CA PRO A 384 -8.97 -15.27 -9.08
C PRO A 384 -8.31 -15.01 -7.72
N PRO A 385 -8.73 -13.96 -6.99
CA PRO A 385 -9.86 -13.07 -7.28
C PRO A 385 -9.53 -11.91 -8.23
N ALA A 386 -8.27 -11.74 -8.66
CA ALA A 386 -7.86 -10.63 -9.52
C ALA A 386 -8.40 -10.72 -10.97
N THR A 387 -8.75 -11.92 -11.42
CA THR A 387 -9.42 -12.15 -12.71
C THR A 387 -10.58 -13.12 -12.53
N PRO A 388 -11.57 -13.16 -13.45
CA PRO A 388 -12.60 -14.21 -13.44
C PRO A 388 -12.01 -15.63 -13.55
N LEU A 389 -12.72 -16.63 -13.00
CA LEU A 389 -12.27 -18.03 -12.90
C LEU A 389 -11.83 -18.67 -14.23
N TRP A 390 -12.52 -18.32 -15.31
CA TRP A 390 -12.29 -18.86 -16.66
C TRP A 390 -11.56 -17.87 -17.58
N ALA A 391 -11.05 -16.78 -17.02
CA ALA A 391 -10.33 -15.72 -17.73
C ALA A 391 -8.96 -15.44 -17.09
N CYS A 392 -8.32 -16.50 -16.57
CA CYS A 392 -6.95 -16.46 -16.12
C CYS A 392 -6.03 -16.12 -17.30
N ARG A 393 -4.94 -15.43 -17.02
CA ARG A 393 -4.07 -14.84 -18.04
C ARG A 393 -2.62 -14.83 -17.59
N ILE A 394 -1.71 -14.87 -18.55
CA ILE A 394 -0.28 -14.67 -18.30
C ILE A 394 0.04 -13.21 -18.51
N ARG A 395 0.86 -12.68 -17.62
CA ARG A 395 1.36 -11.30 -17.64
C ARG A 395 2.87 -11.32 -17.68
N MET A 396 3.43 -10.75 -18.74
CA MET A 396 4.85 -10.48 -18.87
C MET A 396 5.08 -8.99 -18.67
N CYS A 397 5.82 -8.66 -17.64
CA CYS A 397 6.25 -7.29 -17.38
C CYS A 397 7.59 -7.07 -18.09
N VAL A 398 7.62 -6.16 -19.06
CA VAL A 398 8.81 -5.81 -19.83
C VAL A 398 9.56 -4.69 -19.12
N PHE A 399 10.89 -4.76 -19.06
CA PHE A 399 11.71 -3.70 -18.47
C PHE A 399 12.54 -2.95 -19.51
N ALA A 400 12.74 -1.66 -19.29
CA ALA A 400 13.64 -0.83 -20.07
C ALA A 400 15.10 -1.36 -20.04
N THR A 401 15.49 -1.99 -18.93
CA THR A 401 16.83 -2.54 -18.66
C THR A 401 17.05 -3.96 -19.16
N SER A 402 16.02 -4.66 -19.65
CA SER A 402 16.18 -6.03 -20.16
C SER A 402 17.04 -6.03 -21.42
N SER A 403 17.97 -6.98 -21.54
CA SER A 403 18.75 -7.12 -22.78
C SER A 403 17.86 -7.58 -23.93
N TRP A 404 18.18 -7.22 -25.18
CA TRP A 404 17.45 -7.71 -26.34
C TRP A 404 17.50 -9.25 -26.47
N ALA A 405 18.62 -9.86 -26.07
CA ALA A 405 18.74 -11.32 -26.00
C ALA A 405 17.76 -11.93 -24.99
N ASP A 406 17.61 -11.35 -23.79
CA ASP A 406 16.63 -11.83 -22.80
C ASP A 406 15.18 -11.63 -23.30
N ILE A 407 14.90 -10.52 -23.99
CA ILE A 407 13.59 -10.26 -24.60
C ILE A 407 13.27 -11.28 -25.71
N LEU A 408 14.21 -11.54 -26.61
CA LEU A 408 14.07 -12.54 -27.67
C LEU A 408 13.78 -13.93 -27.08
N ASN A 409 14.60 -14.33 -26.11
CA ASN A 409 14.46 -15.64 -25.46
C ASN A 409 13.17 -15.74 -24.65
N LEU A 410 12.72 -14.66 -24.01
CA LEU A 410 11.43 -14.60 -23.33
C LEU A 410 10.27 -14.84 -24.31
N VAL A 411 10.27 -14.19 -25.47
CA VAL A 411 9.23 -14.39 -26.50
C VAL A 411 9.24 -15.83 -27.01
N ASN A 412 10.42 -16.35 -27.38
CA ASN A 412 10.56 -17.73 -27.84
C ASN A 412 10.09 -18.75 -26.79
N ALA A 413 10.48 -18.56 -25.52
CA ALA A 413 10.06 -19.42 -24.43
C ALA A 413 8.55 -19.34 -24.21
N THR A 414 7.96 -18.14 -24.28
CA THR A 414 6.52 -17.92 -24.14
C THR A 414 5.74 -18.67 -25.23
N ILE A 415 6.14 -18.53 -26.49
CA ILE A 415 5.51 -19.23 -27.63
C ILE A 415 5.67 -20.75 -27.47
N SER A 416 6.88 -21.22 -27.13
CA SER A 416 7.15 -22.65 -26.91
C SER A 416 6.28 -23.26 -25.81
N VAL A 417 6.16 -22.58 -24.67
CA VAL A 417 5.31 -23.02 -23.55
C VAL A 417 3.83 -22.99 -23.94
N ALA A 418 3.39 -21.94 -24.64
CA ALA A 418 2.02 -21.83 -25.10
C ALA A 418 1.63 -22.97 -26.06
N CYS A 419 2.52 -23.31 -27.01
CA CYS A 419 2.35 -24.46 -27.90
C CYS A 419 2.32 -25.78 -27.13
N LYS A 420 3.26 -25.99 -26.19
CA LYS A 420 3.30 -27.20 -25.34
C LYS A 420 2.00 -27.41 -24.56
N LEU A 421 1.37 -26.33 -24.11
CA LEU A 421 0.13 -26.35 -23.34
C LEU A 421 -1.14 -26.28 -24.22
N ASN A 422 -0.99 -26.34 -25.55
CA ASN A 422 -2.09 -26.26 -26.51
C ASN A 422 -3.01 -25.03 -26.30
N ILE A 423 -2.41 -23.87 -26.01
CA ILE A 423 -3.16 -22.62 -25.92
C ILE A 423 -3.69 -22.25 -27.31
N HIS A 424 -5.00 -22.00 -27.41
CA HIS A 424 -5.71 -21.87 -28.67
C HIS A 424 -5.18 -20.73 -29.55
N GLY A 425 -4.99 -21.02 -30.84
CA GLY A 425 -4.63 -20.03 -31.87
C GLY A 425 -3.13 -19.78 -32.04
N ILE A 426 -2.29 -20.30 -31.15
CA ILE A 426 -0.85 -20.06 -31.16
C ILE A 426 -0.14 -21.08 -32.05
N LYS A 427 0.71 -20.57 -32.95
CA LYS A 427 1.50 -21.37 -33.89
C LYS A 427 2.95 -21.44 -33.42
N PRO A 428 3.65 -22.57 -33.66
CA PRO A 428 5.09 -22.65 -33.45
C PRO A 428 5.80 -21.59 -34.28
N MET A 429 6.58 -20.76 -33.60
CA MET A 429 7.40 -19.71 -34.19
C MET A 429 8.69 -19.63 -33.36
N VAL A 430 9.82 -19.51 -34.04
CA VAL A 430 11.13 -19.32 -33.44
C VAL A 430 11.73 -18.08 -34.06
N LEU A 431 12.13 -17.14 -33.22
CA LEU A 431 12.76 -15.89 -33.59
C LEU A 431 14.27 -16.01 -33.35
N ASP A 432 15.05 -15.38 -34.22
CA ASP A 432 16.49 -15.26 -34.08
C ASP A 432 16.92 -13.79 -33.99
N GLU A 433 18.21 -13.54 -33.82
CA GLU A 433 18.74 -12.18 -33.65
C GLU A 433 18.52 -11.27 -34.86
N SER A 434 18.25 -11.81 -36.06
CA SER A 434 18.02 -11.01 -37.26
C SER A 434 16.73 -10.18 -37.21
N CYS A 435 15.79 -10.55 -36.33
CA CYS A 435 14.54 -9.81 -36.15
C CYS A 435 14.64 -8.68 -35.12
N LEU A 436 15.76 -8.56 -34.41
CA LEU A 436 15.95 -7.55 -33.38
C LEU A 436 16.10 -6.15 -34.00
N PRO A 437 15.46 -5.13 -33.41
CA PRO A 437 15.65 -3.75 -33.86
C PRO A 437 17.06 -3.26 -33.50
N TYR A 438 17.51 -2.23 -34.21
CA TYR A 438 18.76 -1.55 -33.89
C TYR A 438 18.67 -0.87 -32.51
N ASP A 439 19.66 -1.14 -31.66
CA ASP A 439 19.83 -0.47 -30.36
C ASP A 439 20.94 0.56 -30.46
N SER A 440 20.58 1.85 -30.36
CA SER A 440 21.55 2.95 -30.38
C SER A 440 22.35 3.08 -29.09
N GLY A 441 22.05 2.26 -28.06
CA GLY A 441 22.67 2.36 -26.75
C GLY A 441 22.23 3.59 -25.96
N GLU A 442 22.80 3.75 -24.76
CA GLU A 442 22.58 4.91 -23.89
C GLU A 442 23.31 6.14 -24.44
N PRO A 443 22.61 7.28 -24.61
CA PRO A 443 23.26 8.53 -24.97
C PRO A 443 24.30 8.98 -23.93
N LEU A 444 25.44 9.50 -24.38
CA LEU A 444 26.58 9.88 -23.51
C LEU A 444 26.22 10.93 -22.44
N ASP A 445 25.20 11.75 -22.72
CA ASP A 445 24.77 12.85 -21.87
C ASP A 445 23.85 12.44 -20.72
N VAL A 446 23.32 11.21 -20.74
CA VAL A 446 22.50 10.63 -19.66
C VAL A 446 23.34 10.37 -18.41
N ALA A 447 24.53 9.79 -18.58
CA ALA A 447 25.45 9.51 -17.48
C ALA A 447 25.89 10.80 -16.79
N ALA A 448 26.29 11.81 -17.59
CA ALA A 448 26.73 13.10 -17.08
C ALA A 448 25.64 13.85 -16.28
N GLU A 449 24.39 13.89 -16.77
CA GLU A 449 23.26 14.48 -16.03
C GLU A 449 23.01 13.72 -14.72
N SER A 450 23.05 12.39 -14.79
CA SER A 450 22.75 11.52 -13.64
C SER A 450 23.78 11.65 -12.53
N GLU A 451 25.07 11.66 -12.87
CA GLU A 451 26.16 11.83 -11.90
C GLU A 451 26.16 13.23 -11.29
N ALA A 452 25.91 14.27 -12.08
CA ALA A 452 25.80 15.64 -11.59
C ALA A 452 24.63 15.78 -10.61
N THR A 453 23.48 15.19 -10.94
CA THR A 453 22.28 15.16 -10.09
C THR A 453 22.57 14.43 -8.77
N ASP A 454 23.17 13.23 -8.83
CA ASP A 454 23.47 12.45 -7.61
C ASP A 454 24.48 13.17 -6.72
N LYS A 455 25.45 13.90 -7.30
CA LYS A 455 26.37 14.75 -6.56
C LYS A 455 25.66 15.91 -5.86
N GLU A 456 24.77 16.64 -6.56
CA GLU A 456 23.98 17.72 -5.96
C GLU A 456 23.16 17.20 -4.75
N PHE A 457 22.50 16.05 -4.90
CA PHE A 457 21.73 15.46 -3.81
C PHE A 457 22.60 14.95 -2.66
N HIS A 458 23.80 14.44 -2.95
CA HIS A 458 24.76 14.06 -1.92
C HIS A 458 25.19 15.27 -1.06
N ASP A 459 25.48 16.40 -1.72
CA ASP A 459 25.81 17.66 -1.04
C ASP A 459 24.61 18.16 -0.22
N TYR A 460 23.40 18.11 -0.79
CA TYR A 460 22.16 18.47 -0.10
C TYR A 460 21.90 17.62 1.16
N ILE A 461 22.06 16.30 1.08
CA ILE A 461 21.92 15.40 2.24
C ILE A 461 22.92 15.76 3.34
N THR A 462 24.17 16.07 2.94
CA THR A 462 25.22 16.48 3.87
C THR A 462 24.83 17.77 4.58
N THR A 463 24.20 18.73 3.89
CA THR A 463 23.70 19.96 4.54
C THR A 463 22.56 19.70 5.53
N LEU A 464 21.60 18.83 5.19
CA LEU A 464 20.47 18.50 6.06
C LEU A 464 20.91 17.86 7.38
N ARG A 465 21.94 17.00 7.32
CA ARG A 465 22.53 16.39 8.52
C ARG A 465 23.05 17.42 9.52
N VAL A 466 23.56 18.56 9.03
CA VAL A 466 24.13 19.62 9.86
C VAL A 466 23.05 20.55 10.41
N SER A 467 21.90 20.68 9.73
CA SER A 467 20.88 21.70 10.04
C SER A 467 19.59 21.22 10.71
N ASP A 468 19.15 19.97 10.53
CA ASP A 468 17.79 19.52 10.90
C ASP A 468 17.74 18.09 11.47
N MET A 469 18.59 17.73 12.44
CA MET A 469 18.40 16.47 13.16
C MET A 469 17.24 16.63 14.15
N PRO A 470 16.13 15.87 14.04
CA PRO A 470 15.18 15.77 15.14
C PRO A 470 15.92 15.30 16.40
N SER A 471 15.46 15.72 17.58
CA SER A 471 16.09 15.37 18.86
C SER A 471 16.39 13.88 18.91
N GLN A 472 17.64 13.54 19.26
CA GLN A 472 18.17 12.17 19.25
C GLN A 472 17.50 11.24 20.29
N ASP A 473 16.49 11.76 21.00
CA ASP A 473 15.85 11.15 22.17
C ASP A 473 14.53 10.42 21.86
N LEU A 474 13.98 10.55 20.65
CA LEU A 474 12.66 9.98 20.31
C LEU A 474 12.64 8.44 20.22
N PHE A 475 13.76 7.80 19.89
CA PHE A 475 13.80 6.35 19.71
C PHE A 475 15.13 5.74 20.22
N PRO A 476 15.11 4.78 21.16
CA PRO A 476 16.32 4.22 21.77
C PRO A 476 17.12 3.25 20.87
N ALA A 477 16.56 2.81 19.73
CA ALA A 477 17.13 1.75 18.87
C ALA A 477 17.58 2.11 17.44
N PRO A 478 16.98 3.07 16.69
CA PRO A 478 17.24 3.21 15.24
C PRO A 478 18.62 3.73 14.83
N HIS A 479 19.46 4.13 15.79
CA HIS A 479 20.79 4.68 15.49
C HIS A 479 21.93 3.86 16.06
N GLN A 480 21.66 2.63 16.53
CA GLN A 480 22.75 1.68 16.72
C GLN A 480 23.40 1.41 15.35
N LYS A 481 24.72 1.59 15.30
CA LYS A 481 25.51 1.47 14.05
C LYS A 481 25.25 0.13 13.37
N GLU A 482 24.94 -0.89 14.14
CA GLU A 482 24.57 -2.24 13.73
C GLU A 482 23.26 -2.30 12.93
N VAL A 483 22.23 -1.53 13.31
CA VAL A 483 20.94 -1.47 12.61
C VAL A 483 21.11 -0.80 11.25
N VAL A 484 21.79 0.35 11.22
CA VAL A 484 22.12 1.06 9.97
C VAL A 484 22.96 0.19 9.05
N PHE A 485 23.97 -0.50 9.60
CA PHE A 485 24.81 -1.43 8.85
C PHE A 485 24.00 -2.58 8.23
N ALA A 486 23.06 -3.17 8.98
CA ALA A 486 22.15 -4.18 8.44
C ALA A 486 21.32 -3.65 7.25
N GLY A 487 20.84 -2.40 7.34
CA GLY A 487 20.16 -1.72 6.24
C GLY A 487 21.06 -1.54 5.01
N GLN A 488 22.32 -1.16 5.20
CA GLN A 488 23.29 -1.01 4.10
C GLN A 488 23.63 -2.33 3.40
N GLU A 489 23.83 -3.41 4.17
CA GLU A 489 24.07 -4.74 3.61
C GLU A 489 22.83 -5.27 2.86
N ALA A 490 21.64 -5.04 3.42
CA ALA A 490 20.39 -5.35 2.74
C ALA A 490 20.22 -4.55 1.44
N PHE A 491 20.57 -3.26 1.43
CA PHE A 491 20.56 -2.45 0.20
C PHE A 491 21.49 -3.02 -0.87
N LYS A 492 22.71 -3.43 -0.51
CA LYS A 492 23.67 -4.03 -1.46
C LYS A 492 23.11 -5.32 -2.09
N LYS A 493 22.39 -6.13 -1.31
CA LYS A 493 21.84 -7.41 -1.78
C LYS A 493 20.52 -7.25 -2.55
N TYR A 494 19.58 -6.48 -2.02
CA TYR A 494 18.19 -6.45 -2.49
C TYR A 494 17.78 -5.15 -3.18
N GLY A 495 18.60 -4.09 -3.10
CA GLY A 495 18.14 -2.74 -3.40
C GLY A 495 17.16 -2.21 -2.36
N VAL A 496 16.44 -1.13 -2.69
CA VAL A 496 15.51 -0.46 -1.77
C VAL A 496 14.13 -1.12 -1.76
N GLY A 497 13.51 -1.28 -2.94
CA GLY A 497 12.10 -1.67 -3.05
C GLY A 497 11.86 -3.05 -3.68
N PRO A 498 10.79 -3.76 -3.27
CA PRO A 498 10.48 -5.12 -3.72
C PRO A 498 9.86 -5.18 -5.12
N CYS A 499 9.39 -4.05 -5.67
CA CYS A 499 8.90 -3.91 -7.04
C CYS A 499 7.71 -4.81 -7.42
N SER A 500 7.00 -5.39 -6.47
CA SER A 500 5.93 -6.36 -6.73
C SER A 500 5.12 -6.64 -5.48
N ALA A 501 3.95 -7.28 -5.65
CA ALA A 501 3.22 -7.87 -4.55
C ALA A 501 3.83 -9.25 -4.22
N ARG A 502 4.08 -9.49 -2.93
CA ARG A 502 4.73 -10.70 -2.39
C ARG A 502 4.13 -12.00 -2.93
N TRP A 503 2.80 -12.10 -2.93
CA TRP A 503 2.09 -13.32 -3.30
C TRP A 503 1.90 -13.52 -4.81
N PHE A 504 2.27 -12.56 -5.64
CA PHE A 504 2.23 -12.72 -7.10
C PHE A 504 3.61 -13.10 -7.66
N TYR A 505 4.67 -12.63 -7.01
CA TYR A 505 6.02 -12.66 -7.59
C TYR A 505 7.03 -13.50 -6.79
N GLY A 506 6.88 -13.55 -5.47
CA GLY A 506 7.82 -14.20 -4.56
C GLY A 506 8.05 -13.36 -3.31
N SER A 507 8.51 -14.02 -2.25
CA SER A 507 8.89 -13.36 -0.99
C SER A 507 10.41 -13.20 -0.94
N PHE A 508 10.91 -12.13 -0.35
CA PHE A 508 12.33 -12.07 -0.04
C PHE A 508 12.65 -12.98 1.15
N ASP A 509 13.83 -13.58 1.15
CA ASP A 509 14.34 -14.38 2.26
C ASP A 509 14.42 -13.58 3.56
N ILE A 510 14.80 -12.30 3.50
CA ILE A 510 14.83 -11.42 4.69
C ILE A 510 13.46 -11.24 5.35
N PHE A 511 12.36 -11.24 4.58
CA PHE A 511 11.01 -11.16 5.14
C PHE A 511 10.68 -12.41 5.95
N VAL A 512 11.05 -13.57 5.42
CA VAL A 512 10.84 -14.86 6.08
C VAL A 512 11.66 -14.94 7.37
N THR A 513 12.90 -14.44 7.37
CA THR A 513 13.74 -14.35 8.58
C THR A 513 13.06 -13.50 9.66
N LEU A 514 12.61 -12.30 9.31
CA LEU A 514 11.94 -11.40 10.26
C LEU A 514 10.65 -12.00 10.82
N GLU A 515 9.83 -12.61 9.96
CA GLU A 515 8.57 -13.25 10.38
C GLU A 515 8.78 -14.47 11.27
N ARG A 516 9.86 -15.25 11.05
CA ARG A 516 10.27 -16.34 11.95
C ARG A 516 10.64 -15.82 13.34
N ARG A 517 11.39 -14.72 13.40
CA ARG A 517 11.79 -14.10 14.66
C ARG A 517 10.56 -13.63 15.43
N LEU A 518 9.65 -12.94 14.75
CA LEU A 518 8.35 -12.53 15.29
C LEU A 518 7.53 -13.71 15.81
N ALA A 519 7.45 -14.81 15.07
CA ALA A 519 6.71 -16.02 15.47
C ALA A 519 7.25 -16.69 16.74
N LYS A 520 8.52 -16.43 17.09
CA LYS A 520 9.21 -16.97 18.27
C LYS A 520 9.38 -15.94 19.39
N LEU A 521 8.85 -14.73 19.22
CA LEU A 521 9.12 -13.59 20.10
C LEU A 521 8.55 -13.79 21.52
N TYR A 522 7.35 -14.36 21.62
CA TYR A 522 6.61 -14.50 22.87
C TYR A 522 6.29 -15.97 23.20
N PRO A 523 7.05 -16.60 24.12
CA PRO A 523 6.75 -17.95 24.61
C PRO A 523 5.31 -18.13 25.13
N SER A 524 4.74 -17.11 25.77
CA SER A 524 3.37 -17.15 26.29
C SER A 524 2.32 -17.36 25.19
N LEU A 525 2.49 -16.66 24.07
CA LEU A 525 1.61 -16.80 22.91
C LEU A 525 1.74 -18.19 22.29
N GLN A 526 2.96 -18.75 22.23
CA GLN A 526 3.19 -20.11 21.74
C GLN A 526 2.59 -21.20 22.63
N ILE A 527 2.66 -21.02 23.96
CA ILE A 527 2.02 -21.96 24.90
C ILE A 527 0.49 -21.92 24.73
N HIS A 528 -0.09 -20.73 24.55
CA HIS A 528 -1.54 -20.56 24.42
C HIS A 528 -2.09 -21.02 23.07
N MET A 529 -1.47 -20.57 21.96
CA MET A 529 -1.96 -20.81 20.59
C MET A 529 -1.32 -22.04 19.91
N GLY A 530 -0.28 -22.62 20.50
CA GLY A 530 0.58 -23.59 19.85
C GLY A 530 1.43 -22.94 18.77
N ARG A 531 1.31 -23.46 17.54
CA ARG A 531 2.09 -22.98 16.39
C ARG A 531 1.72 -21.54 16.05
N CYS A 532 2.70 -20.63 16.11
CA CYS A 532 2.53 -19.20 15.81
C CYS A 532 3.23 -18.79 14.52
N ARG A 533 2.78 -17.69 13.91
CA ARG A 533 3.38 -17.05 12.72
C ARG A 533 3.33 -15.53 12.82
N GLY A 534 4.26 -14.88 12.13
CA GLY A 534 4.30 -13.44 11.93
C GLY A 534 3.95 -13.07 10.49
N MET A 535 3.40 -11.87 10.28
CA MET A 535 3.21 -11.23 8.98
C MET A 535 3.60 -9.77 9.05
N ILE A 536 4.33 -9.28 8.05
CA ILE A 536 4.78 -7.87 7.98
C ILE A 536 4.10 -7.09 6.85
N CYS A 537 3.88 -5.80 7.05
CA CYS A 537 3.25 -4.88 6.08
C CYS A 537 4.02 -3.56 5.96
N ALA A 538 3.94 -2.92 4.79
CA ALA A 538 4.65 -1.67 4.50
C ALA A 538 4.01 -0.41 5.12
N ASP A 539 2.81 -0.54 5.66
CA ASP A 539 1.95 0.55 6.13
C ASP A 539 1.05 0.02 7.26
N THR A 540 1.23 0.57 8.46
CA THR A 540 0.56 0.13 9.68
C THR A 540 -0.94 0.38 9.64
N GLU A 541 -1.35 1.57 9.19
CA GLU A 541 -2.75 1.97 9.21
C GLU A 541 -3.55 1.20 8.16
N VAL A 542 -2.98 0.99 6.97
CA VAL A 542 -3.58 0.13 5.92
C VAL A 542 -3.68 -1.34 6.38
N MET A 543 -2.68 -1.82 7.10
CA MET A 543 -2.68 -3.16 7.69
C MET A 543 -3.86 -3.32 8.66
N LEU A 544 -4.06 -2.37 9.57
CA LEU A 544 -5.14 -2.42 10.56
C LEU A 544 -6.52 -2.33 9.94
N VAL A 545 -6.72 -1.43 8.96
CA VAL A 545 -7.97 -1.37 8.19
C VAL A 545 -8.31 -2.75 7.62
N SER A 546 -7.32 -3.42 7.01
CA SER A 546 -7.52 -4.74 6.40
C SER A 546 -7.69 -5.87 7.41
N LEU A 547 -6.96 -5.82 8.53
CA LEU A 547 -7.07 -6.78 9.62
C LEU A 547 -8.48 -6.73 10.22
N LEU A 548 -8.92 -5.54 10.63
CA LEU A 548 -10.23 -5.38 11.27
C LEU A 548 -11.36 -5.72 10.31
N ASN A 549 -11.26 -5.36 9.03
CA ASN A 549 -12.25 -5.77 8.05
C ASN A 549 -12.33 -7.31 7.91
N ALA A 550 -11.19 -8.01 7.91
CA ALA A 550 -11.14 -9.46 7.83
C ALA A 550 -11.70 -10.15 9.09
N CYS A 551 -11.39 -9.60 10.27
CA CYS A 551 -11.91 -10.10 11.55
C CYS A 551 -13.38 -9.76 11.78
N SER A 552 -13.92 -8.76 11.07
CA SER A 552 -15.34 -8.38 11.14
C SER A 552 -16.23 -9.21 10.22
N GLU A 553 -15.70 -10.12 9.41
CA GLU A 553 -16.53 -10.99 8.58
C GLU A 553 -17.37 -11.96 9.43
N PRO A 554 -18.56 -12.40 8.96
CA PRO A 554 -19.36 -13.39 9.65
C PRO A 554 -18.60 -14.70 9.81
N VAL A 555 -18.77 -15.33 10.96
CA VAL A 555 -18.33 -16.72 11.14
C VAL A 555 -19.14 -17.61 10.20
N TYR A 556 -18.53 -18.70 9.70
CA TYR A 556 -19.18 -19.63 8.78
C TYR A 556 -20.47 -20.26 9.35
N SER A 557 -20.61 -20.33 10.67
CA SER A 557 -21.81 -20.85 11.33
C SER A 557 -22.97 -19.86 11.22
N GLN A 558 -24.11 -20.32 10.70
CA GLN A 558 -25.28 -19.47 10.48
C GLN A 558 -25.98 -19.03 11.77
N GLU A 559 -25.72 -19.72 12.88
CA GLU A 559 -26.36 -19.51 14.18
C GLU A 559 -25.52 -18.66 15.15
N ILE A 560 -24.33 -18.23 14.72
CA ILE A 560 -23.39 -17.46 15.55
C ILE A 560 -23.25 -16.06 14.97
N LEU A 561 -23.54 -15.06 15.80
CA LEU A 561 -23.26 -13.65 15.49
C LEU A 561 -21.80 -13.33 15.83
N ASN A 562 -21.06 -12.78 14.87
CA ASN A 562 -19.78 -12.13 15.16
C ASN A 562 -20.04 -10.73 15.72
N LEU A 563 -19.74 -10.51 16.99
CA LEU A 563 -19.85 -9.20 17.64
C LEU A 563 -18.45 -8.62 17.82
N VAL A 564 -18.16 -7.55 17.08
CA VAL A 564 -16.87 -6.85 17.08
C VAL A 564 -16.97 -5.65 18.02
N LEU A 565 -16.16 -5.64 19.07
CA LEU A 565 -16.13 -4.58 20.08
C LEU A 565 -14.89 -3.72 19.91
N ILE A 566 -15.11 -2.41 19.73
CA ILE A 566 -14.05 -1.44 19.46
C ILE A 566 -14.18 -0.26 20.42
N PRO A 567 -13.14 0.06 21.22
CA PRO A 567 -13.09 1.30 21.99
C PRO A 567 -13.27 2.55 21.12
N SER A 568 -13.92 3.59 21.64
CA SER A 568 -14.17 4.83 20.90
C SER A 568 -12.88 5.61 20.60
N ASP A 569 -11.90 5.48 21.48
CA ASP A 569 -10.54 6.03 21.39
C ASP A 569 -9.59 5.20 20.51
N ALA A 570 -10.02 4.05 20.00
CA ALA A 570 -9.23 3.23 19.10
C ALA A 570 -8.77 4.03 17.87
N PRO A 571 -7.62 3.70 17.26
CA PRO A 571 -7.11 4.38 16.07
C PRO A 571 -8.14 4.48 14.94
N CYS A 572 -8.07 5.57 14.17
CA CYS A 572 -9.03 5.82 13.09
C CYS A 572 -9.06 4.67 12.07
N SER A 573 -7.90 4.07 11.75
CA SER A 573 -7.79 2.87 10.90
C SER A 573 -8.59 1.68 11.40
N VAL A 574 -8.60 1.43 12.72
CA VAL A 574 -9.32 0.32 13.36
C VAL A 574 -10.82 0.54 13.22
N ARG A 575 -11.30 1.75 13.55
CA ARG A 575 -12.72 2.11 13.38
C ARG A 575 -13.14 1.99 11.91
N ASN A 576 -12.34 2.53 10.99
CA ASN A 576 -12.63 2.47 9.55
C ASN A 576 -12.63 1.03 9.02
N GLY A 577 -11.68 0.20 9.44
CA GLY A 577 -11.59 -1.21 9.05
C GLY A 577 -12.83 -2.00 9.47
N ALA A 578 -13.32 -1.78 10.69
CA ALA A 578 -14.52 -2.46 11.17
C ALA A 578 -15.83 -1.96 10.55
N ARG A 579 -15.82 -0.76 9.95
CA ARG A 579 -16.95 -0.18 9.22
C ARG A 579 -17.03 -0.65 7.77
N LEU A 580 -15.89 -1.06 7.18
CA LEU A 580 -15.87 -1.62 5.82
C LEU A 580 -16.76 -2.86 5.67
N HIS A 581 -16.94 -3.61 6.76
CA HIS A 581 -17.89 -4.70 6.79
C HIS A 581 -19.30 -4.17 7.09
N LYS A 582 -20.22 -4.32 6.13
CA LYS A 582 -21.61 -3.89 6.32
C LYS A 582 -22.29 -4.75 7.38
N ALA A 583 -22.86 -4.12 8.41
CA ALA A 583 -23.61 -4.79 9.45
C ALA A 583 -24.68 -5.72 8.86
N SER A 584 -24.80 -6.92 9.42
CA SER A 584 -25.73 -7.96 8.99
C SER A 584 -26.28 -8.72 10.18
N GLN A 585 -27.20 -9.66 9.94
CA GLN A 585 -27.68 -10.56 11.00
C GLN A 585 -26.57 -11.47 11.57
N ARG A 586 -25.41 -11.57 10.92
CA ARG A 586 -24.32 -12.48 11.30
C ARG A 586 -23.02 -11.78 11.68
N SER A 587 -22.93 -10.47 11.49
CA SER A 587 -21.80 -9.67 11.96
C SER A 587 -22.24 -8.26 12.31
N ARG A 588 -21.77 -7.76 13.46
CA ARG A 588 -22.07 -6.42 13.95
C ARG A 588 -20.86 -5.84 14.67
N THR A 589 -20.59 -4.57 14.38
CA THR A 589 -19.57 -3.77 15.08
C THR A 589 -20.26 -2.84 16.08
N GLN A 590 -19.75 -2.82 17.31
CA GLN A 590 -20.19 -1.94 18.39
C GLN A 590 -18.97 -1.11 18.86
N VAL A 591 -19.12 0.21 18.82
CA VAL A 591 -18.15 1.14 19.41
C VAL A 591 -18.61 1.51 20.81
N TYR A 592 -17.69 1.59 21.78
CA TYR A 592 -17.99 1.89 23.18
C TYR A 592 -16.95 2.87 23.76
N GLU A 593 -17.37 3.83 24.60
CA GLU A 593 -16.46 4.75 25.30
C GLU A 593 -16.06 4.17 26.65
N THR A 594 -17.04 3.66 27.39
CA THR A 594 -16.85 2.97 28.65
C THR A 594 -17.37 1.55 28.55
N LEU A 595 -16.87 0.65 29.40
CA LEU A 595 -17.41 -0.71 29.47
C LEU A 595 -18.90 -0.71 29.84
N SER A 596 -19.37 0.31 30.56
CA SER A 596 -20.80 0.49 30.87
C SER A 596 -21.67 0.71 29.63
N ASP A 597 -21.13 1.22 28.53
CA ASP A 597 -21.88 1.40 27.27
C ASP A 597 -22.23 0.06 26.60
N LEU A 598 -21.55 -1.02 26.99
CA LEU A 598 -21.87 -2.38 26.58
C LEU A 598 -23.09 -2.93 27.34
N ILE A 599 -23.55 -2.25 28.40
CA ILE A 599 -24.79 -2.53 29.11
C ILE A 599 -25.95 -1.98 28.27
N ILE A 600 -26.31 -2.71 27.22
CA ILE A 600 -27.51 -2.36 26.45
C ILE A 600 -28.71 -3.08 27.08
N PRO A 601 -29.81 -2.38 27.41
CA PRO A 601 -31.01 -3.03 27.91
C PRO A 601 -31.46 -4.13 26.95
N THR A 602 -31.72 -5.32 27.49
CA THR A 602 -32.09 -6.55 26.75
C THR A 602 -33.29 -6.36 25.81
N GLU A 603 -34.08 -5.32 26.02
CA GLU A 603 -35.28 -5.00 25.23
C GLU A 603 -34.98 -4.16 23.97
N GLN A 604 -33.79 -3.56 23.86
CA GLN A 604 -33.44 -2.62 22.78
C GLN A 604 -32.53 -3.22 21.70
N VAL A 605 -32.10 -4.48 21.81
CA VAL A 605 -31.13 -5.06 20.86
C VAL A 605 -31.56 -6.40 20.29
N SER A 606 -31.62 -6.47 18.97
CA SER A 606 -32.15 -7.60 18.19
C SER A 606 -31.36 -8.93 18.28
N TRP A 607 -30.28 -9.01 19.07
CA TRP A 607 -29.38 -10.18 19.16
C TRP A 607 -29.37 -10.85 20.55
N THR A 608 -30.24 -10.42 21.46
CA THR A 608 -30.42 -11.05 22.76
C THR A 608 -30.87 -12.50 22.60
N GLY A 609 -30.09 -13.45 23.13
CA GLY A 609 -30.34 -14.88 23.05
C GLY A 609 -29.54 -15.65 21.98
N GLN A 610 -28.82 -14.98 21.07
CA GLN A 610 -27.96 -15.65 20.08
C GLN A 610 -26.62 -16.10 20.67
N ASN A 611 -26.03 -17.16 20.13
CA ASN A 611 -24.64 -17.53 20.39
C ASN A 611 -23.70 -16.52 19.72
N LEU A 612 -22.59 -16.20 20.39
CA LEU A 612 -21.68 -15.13 19.99
C LEU A 612 -20.29 -15.68 19.68
N HIS A 613 -19.69 -15.13 18.63
CA HIS A 613 -18.24 -15.05 18.49
C HIS A 613 -17.86 -13.61 18.80
N LEU A 614 -17.03 -13.40 19.81
CA LEU A 614 -16.60 -12.06 20.20
C LEU A 614 -15.26 -11.75 19.54
N THR A 615 -15.16 -10.61 18.87
CA THR A 615 -13.88 -10.05 18.42
C THR A 615 -13.64 -8.76 19.18
N ILE A 616 -12.58 -8.68 19.99
CA ILE A 616 -12.31 -7.52 20.84
C ILE A 616 -10.97 -6.92 20.43
N TYR A 617 -10.99 -5.65 20.06
CA TYR A 617 -9.78 -4.86 19.87
C TYR A 617 -9.41 -4.14 21.16
N LEU A 618 -8.16 -4.27 21.60
CA LEU A 618 -7.64 -3.65 22.82
C LEU A 618 -6.26 -3.07 22.54
N GLN A 619 -6.03 -1.83 22.95
CA GLN A 619 -4.69 -1.27 23.02
C GLN A 619 -4.02 -1.77 24.31
N THR A 620 -2.78 -2.24 24.20
CA THR A 620 -2.04 -2.79 25.34
C THR A 620 -1.53 -1.70 26.28
N VAL A 621 -1.28 -0.51 25.73
CA VAL A 621 -0.84 0.68 26.45
C VAL A 621 -1.73 1.83 26.02
N GLN A 622 -2.29 2.53 26.99
CA GLN A 622 -3.15 3.69 26.79
C GLN A 622 -2.71 4.82 27.73
N GLY A 623 -2.13 5.88 27.15
CA GLY A 623 -1.45 6.91 27.94
C GLY A 623 -0.37 6.28 28.81
N ASN A 624 -0.48 6.46 30.13
CA ASN A 624 0.44 5.89 31.12
C ASN A 624 -0.08 4.60 31.78
N SER A 625 -1.16 4.01 31.25
CA SER A 625 -1.80 2.81 31.81
C SER A 625 -1.55 1.59 30.94
N ILE A 626 -1.30 0.46 31.60
CA ILE A 626 -1.11 -0.84 30.96
C ILE A 626 -2.43 -1.62 31.06
N LEU A 627 -2.76 -2.34 30.00
CA LEU A 627 -3.97 -3.16 29.91
C LEU A 627 -3.99 -4.26 30.98
N ASP A 628 -4.98 -4.21 31.88
CA ASP A 628 -5.40 -5.39 32.65
C ASP A 628 -6.31 -6.27 31.77
N LEU A 629 -5.71 -7.25 31.11
CA LEU A 629 -6.42 -8.14 30.19
C LEU A 629 -7.48 -8.97 30.91
N GLY A 630 -7.15 -9.51 32.09
CA GLY A 630 -8.03 -10.38 32.84
C GLY A 630 -9.28 -9.64 33.28
N GLN A 631 -9.11 -8.52 33.97
CA GLN A 631 -10.23 -7.70 34.43
C GLN A 631 -11.11 -7.23 33.26
N ARG A 632 -10.50 -6.76 32.16
CA ARG A 632 -11.25 -6.22 31.02
C ARG A 632 -12.03 -7.31 30.28
N VAL A 633 -11.43 -8.47 30.02
CA VAL A 633 -12.13 -9.60 29.38
C VAL A 633 -13.24 -10.12 30.28
N GLN A 634 -12.99 -10.33 31.57
CA GLN A 634 -14.02 -10.80 32.51
C GLN A 634 -15.20 -9.83 32.62
N THR A 635 -14.93 -8.52 32.62
CA THR A 635 -15.99 -7.50 32.62
C THR A 635 -16.86 -7.60 31.37
N ILE A 636 -16.24 -7.71 30.18
CA ILE A 636 -16.97 -7.84 28.91
C ILE A 636 -17.77 -9.15 28.88
N LEU A 637 -17.18 -10.27 29.32
CA LEU A 637 -17.85 -11.57 29.38
C LEU A 637 -19.06 -11.56 30.32
N GLY A 638 -18.94 -10.91 31.49
CA GLY A 638 -20.03 -10.71 32.43
C GLY A 638 -21.19 -9.91 31.83
N MET A 639 -20.90 -8.94 30.98
CA MET A 639 -21.91 -8.09 30.31
C MET A 639 -22.64 -8.81 29.17
N VAL A 640 -21.92 -9.55 28.33
CA VAL A 640 -22.50 -10.22 27.15
C VAL A 640 -23.08 -11.62 27.46
N GLY A 641 -22.68 -12.20 28.59
CA GLY A 641 -23.03 -13.54 29.05
C GLY A 641 -22.04 -14.59 28.56
N GLU A 642 -21.16 -15.06 29.45
CA GLU A 642 -20.07 -16.00 29.14
C GLU A 642 -20.54 -17.29 28.44
N ASP A 643 -21.68 -17.84 28.85
CA ASP A 643 -22.27 -19.06 28.30
C ASP A 643 -22.62 -18.95 26.80
N ARG A 644 -22.89 -17.73 26.34
CA ARG A 644 -23.23 -17.45 24.94
C ARG A 644 -22.00 -17.39 24.04
N VAL A 645 -20.82 -17.14 24.61
CA VAL A 645 -19.58 -16.96 23.86
C VAL A 645 -19.05 -18.33 23.44
N LYS A 646 -19.17 -18.65 22.15
CA LYS A 646 -18.67 -19.92 21.56
C LYS A 646 -17.27 -19.78 20.96
N GLY A 647 -16.80 -18.56 20.75
CA GLY A 647 -15.42 -18.25 20.40
C GLY A 647 -15.08 -16.81 20.74
N LEU A 648 -13.80 -16.56 21.01
CA LEU A 648 -13.27 -15.25 21.36
C LEU A 648 -12.01 -14.99 20.50
N ALA A 649 -11.92 -13.82 19.90
CA ALA A 649 -10.73 -13.33 19.19
C ALA A 649 -10.29 -12.02 19.85
N LEU A 650 -9.07 -11.99 20.37
CA LEU A 650 -8.46 -10.82 20.99
C LEU A 650 -7.42 -10.25 20.03
N ILE A 651 -7.59 -8.98 19.66
CA ILE A 651 -6.62 -8.21 18.90
C ILE A 651 -5.96 -7.24 19.88
N LEU A 652 -4.73 -7.53 20.27
CA LEU A 652 -3.93 -6.70 21.15
C LEU A 652 -3.02 -5.81 20.30
N ASP A 653 -3.25 -4.50 20.33
CA ASP A 653 -2.45 -3.51 19.64
C ASP A 653 -1.34 -3.00 20.56
N ASP A 654 -0.12 -3.44 20.26
CA ASP A 654 1.10 -3.21 21.03
C ASP A 654 2.01 -2.15 20.40
N ARG A 655 1.46 -1.26 19.55
CA ARG A 655 2.25 -0.21 18.89
C ARG A 655 2.98 0.73 19.87
N GLN A 656 2.39 0.95 21.05
CA GLN A 656 2.98 1.79 22.09
C GLN A 656 3.78 0.98 23.12
N GLY A 657 3.85 -0.35 22.98
CA GLY A 657 4.57 -1.21 23.91
C GLY A 657 5.96 -1.62 23.41
N LEU A 658 6.07 -2.14 22.18
CA LEU A 658 7.32 -2.67 21.66
C LEU A 658 8.43 -1.60 21.64
N GLY A 659 9.60 -1.93 22.16
CA GLY A 659 10.73 -1.02 22.32
C GLY A 659 10.68 -0.14 23.57
N LYS A 660 9.59 -0.17 24.35
CA LYS A 660 9.34 0.75 25.47
C LYS A 660 9.04 0.06 26.80
N ILE A 661 8.33 -1.07 26.80
CA ILE A 661 7.88 -1.76 28.04
C ILE A 661 8.36 -3.20 28.14
N GLY A 662 8.46 -3.70 29.37
CA GLY A 662 8.93 -5.05 29.69
C GLY A 662 10.44 -5.09 29.98
N PRO A 663 10.94 -6.13 30.68
CA PRO A 663 12.35 -6.22 31.06
C PRO A 663 13.32 -6.34 29.87
N ARG A 664 12.85 -6.73 28.69
CA ARG A 664 13.64 -6.76 27.44
C ARG A 664 13.22 -5.64 26.48
N ASN A 665 12.32 -4.75 26.92
CA ASN A 665 11.63 -3.78 26.08
C ASN A 665 10.92 -4.43 24.88
N LEU A 666 10.40 -5.65 25.04
CA LEU A 666 9.73 -6.39 23.97
C LEU A 666 8.21 -6.19 23.95
N GLY A 667 7.68 -5.23 24.72
CA GLY A 667 6.28 -4.87 24.68
C GLY A 667 5.43 -5.57 25.73
N TYR A 668 4.11 -5.50 25.57
CA TYR A 668 3.17 -5.89 26.60
C TYR A 668 3.33 -7.33 27.07
N LEU A 669 3.48 -8.26 26.13
CA LEU A 669 3.62 -9.68 26.46
C LEU A 669 4.93 -9.99 27.20
N ASP A 670 6.00 -9.24 26.95
CA ASP A 670 7.25 -9.39 27.68
C ASP A 670 7.09 -8.99 29.15
N LEU A 671 6.38 -7.88 29.40
CA LEU A 671 6.04 -7.46 30.75
C LEU A 671 5.13 -8.48 31.45
N MET A 672 4.10 -8.98 30.77
CA MET A 672 3.17 -9.96 31.34
C MET A 672 3.87 -11.30 31.64
N GLU A 673 4.76 -11.75 30.76
CA GLU A 673 5.57 -12.95 30.99
C GLU A 673 6.47 -12.82 32.22
N HIS A 674 7.02 -11.62 32.45
CA HIS A 674 7.83 -11.33 33.61
C HIS A 674 7.01 -11.30 34.91
N GLN A 675 5.87 -10.60 34.90
CA GLN A 675 5.05 -10.40 36.10
C GLN A 675 4.21 -11.63 36.48
N HIS A 676 3.70 -12.38 35.49
CA HIS A 676 2.69 -13.42 35.68
C HIS A 676 3.10 -14.79 35.12
N GLY A 677 4.31 -14.89 34.57
CA GLY A 677 4.81 -16.11 33.95
C GLY A 677 4.26 -16.36 32.56
N LYS A 678 4.79 -17.39 31.88
CA LYS A 678 4.48 -17.68 30.47
C LYS A 678 3.08 -18.26 30.26
N THR A 679 2.39 -18.70 31.30
CA THR A 679 1.04 -19.27 31.23
C THR A 679 -0.05 -18.24 31.53
N PHE A 680 0.29 -16.94 31.58
CA PHE A 680 -0.62 -15.89 32.07
C PHE A 680 -1.96 -15.82 31.30
N PHE A 681 -2.00 -16.16 30.00
CA PHE A 681 -3.24 -16.21 29.24
C PHE A 681 -4.28 -17.16 29.86
N HIS A 682 -3.85 -18.35 30.34
CA HIS A 682 -4.75 -19.29 31.01
C HIS A 682 -5.28 -18.73 32.33
N THR A 683 -4.43 -18.02 33.08
CA THR A 683 -4.83 -17.37 34.34
C THR A 683 -5.78 -16.20 34.10
N ALA A 684 -5.48 -15.33 33.12
CA ALA A 684 -6.25 -14.12 32.84
C ALA A 684 -7.60 -14.42 32.17
N LEU A 685 -7.64 -15.39 31.26
CA LEU A 685 -8.85 -15.73 30.49
C LEU A 685 -9.70 -16.82 31.16
N GLY A 686 -9.13 -17.56 32.11
CA GLY A 686 -9.83 -18.61 32.85
C GLY A 686 -10.43 -19.67 31.92
N PRO A 687 -11.70 -20.09 32.12
CA PRO A 687 -12.37 -21.09 31.28
C PRO A 687 -12.46 -20.72 29.80
N THR A 688 -12.35 -19.43 29.46
CA THR A 688 -12.45 -18.98 28.08
C THR A 688 -11.15 -19.11 27.29
N ALA A 689 -10.02 -19.41 27.95
CA ALA A 689 -8.72 -19.55 27.30
C ALA A 689 -8.77 -20.53 26.12
N GLU A 690 -9.37 -21.70 26.28
CA GLU A 690 -9.42 -22.75 25.23
C GLU A 690 -10.18 -22.33 23.96
N LYS A 691 -11.10 -21.38 24.07
CA LYS A 691 -11.89 -20.83 22.95
C LYS A 691 -11.38 -19.46 22.46
N THR A 692 -10.24 -19.00 22.99
CA THR A 692 -9.68 -17.68 22.69
C THR A 692 -8.52 -17.78 21.71
N THR A 693 -8.64 -17.06 20.60
CA THR A 693 -7.54 -16.78 19.68
C THR A 693 -6.96 -15.40 19.98
N VAL A 694 -5.63 -15.29 20.03
CA VAL A 694 -4.94 -14.03 20.28
C VAL A 694 -4.13 -13.61 19.06
N LEU A 695 -4.31 -12.35 18.64
CA LEU A 695 -3.48 -11.64 17.69
C LEU A 695 -2.79 -10.49 18.38
N ILE A 696 -1.49 -10.35 18.10
CA ILE A 696 -0.71 -9.17 18.46
C ILE A 696 -0.47 -8.37 17.19
N THR A 697 -0.70 -7.08 17.23
CA THR A 697 -0.35 -6.17 16.13
C THR A 697 0.52 -5.04 16.66
N GLY A 698 1.42 -4.50 15.84
CA GLY A 698 2.28 -3.40 16.23
C GLY A 698 2.80 -2.60 15.03
N SER A 699 3.44 -1.49 15.36
CA SER A 699 3.96 -0.48 14.43
C SER A 699 5.48 -0.41 14.57
N TRP A 700 6.21 -0.63 13.49
CA TRP A 700 7.66 -0.43 13.49
C TRP A 700 8.02 1.05 13.63
N PHE A 701 7.12 1.95 13.24
CA PHE A 701 7.35 3.39 13.29
C PHE A 701 7.28 3.89 14.72
N ASP A 702 6.23 3.50 15.45
CA ASP A 702 6.07 3.87 16.87
C ASP A 702 7.12 3.20 17.78
N SER A 703 7.64 2.03 17.36
CA SER A 703 8.62 1.25 18.13
C SER A 703 10.06 1.73 17.87
N PHE A 704 10.45 1.82 16.59
CA PHE A 704 11.85 2.00 16.15
C PHE A 704 12.02 3.10 15.12
N GLY A 705 11.00 3.87 14.74
CA GLY A 705 11.12 4.83 13.63
C GLY A 705 11.42 4.13 12.29
N HIS A 706 10.90 2.93 12.07
CA HIS A 706 10.96 2.23 10.78
C HIS A 706 9.58 2.19 10.15
N GLN A 707 9.47 2.37 8.83
CA GLN A 707 8.18 2.29 8.13
C GLN A 707 7.53 0.87 8.24
N GLY A 708 6.22 0.80 8.45
CA GLY A 708 5.38 -0.39 8.39
C GLY A 708 4.97 -0.98 9.74
N GLY A 709 4.25 -2.10 9.68
CA GLY A 709 3.72 -2.79 10.86
C GLY A 709 3.83 -4.32 10.77
N TYR A 710 3.41 -4.99 11.85
CA TYR A 710 3.41 -6.44 11.94
C TYR A 710 2.16 -6.99 12.65
N ILE A 711 1.91 -8.28 12.41
CA ILE A 711 0.91 -9.09 13.12
C ILE A 711 1.55 -10.42 13.51
N ILE A 712 1.28 -10.90 14.72
CA ILE A 712 1.69 -12.22 15.24
C ILE A 712 0.45 -12.92 15.77
N GLY A 713 0.35 -14.22 15.55
CA GLY A 713 -0.74 -15.01 16.12
C GLY A 713 -0.63 -16.48 15.78
N GLY A 714 -1.67 -17.24 16.12
CA GLY A 714 -1.77 -18.66 15.76
C GLY A 714 -1.69 -18.86 14.24
N ALA A 715 -0.92 -19.86 13.79
CA ALA A 715 -0.60 -20.08 12.39
C ALA A 715 -1.85 -20.20 11.50
N SER A 716 -2.88 -20.91 11.96
CA SER A 716 -4.14 -21.06 11.21
C SER A 716 -4.84 -19.72 10.97
N MET A 717 -4.80 -18.80 11.94
CA MET A 717 -5.42 -17.48 11.79
C MET A 717 -4.63 -16.61 10.83
N ILE A 718 -3.31 -16.57 10.99
CA ILE A 718 -2.40 -15.83 10.12
C ILE A 718 -2.54 -16.31 8.68
N GLU A 719 -2.61 -17.63 8.44
CA GLU A 719 -2.88 -18.20 7.11
C GLU A 719 -4.22 -17.73 6.54
N SER A 720 -5.28 -17.67 7.34
CA SER A 720 -6.57 -17.13 6.89
C SER A 720 -6.47 -15.65 6.49
N LEU A 721 -5.73 -14.85 7.27
CA LEU A 721 -5.53 -13.42 7.01
C LEU A 721 -4.74 -13.17 5.72
N THR A 722 -3.82 -14.04 5.31
CA THR A 722 -3.13 -13.89 4.01
C THR A 722 -4.08 -13.81 2.80
N VAL A 723 -5.29 -14.36 2.93
CA VAL A 723 -6.32 -14.37 1.88
C VAL A 723 -7.39 -13.30 2.13
N LYS A 724 -7.83 -13.14 3.39
CA LYS A 724 -8.95 -12.26 3.75
C LYS A 724 -8.54 -10.80 3.89
N ALA A 725 -7.36 -10.53 4.44
CA ALA A 725 -6.89 -9.17 4.68
C ALA A 725 -6.24 -8.61 3.41
N LYS A 726 -7.05 -7.89 2.62
CA LYS A 726 -6.71 -7.42 1.27
C LYS A 726 -5.38 -6.65 1.17
N ALA A 727 -5.00 -5.86 2.18
CA ALA A 727 -3.70 -5.17 2.16
C ALA A 727 -2.52 -6.14 2.02
N PHE A 728 -2.55 -7.31 2.67
CA PHE A 728 -1.45 -8.26 2.56
C PHE A 728 -1.36 -8.92 1.19
N LEU A 729 -2.49 -9.01 0.47
CA LEU A 729 -2.55 -9.59 -0.87
C LEU A 729 -2.21 -8.59 -1.97
N PHE A 730 -2.77 -7.38 -1.87
CA PHE A 730 -2.78 -6.38 -2.94
C PHE A 730 -1.87 -5.18 -2.68
N SER A 731 -1.32 -5.03 -1.46
CA SER A 731 -0.31 -4.01 -1.20
C SER A 731 1.10 -4.53 -1.51
N THR A 732 2.03 -3.58 -1.60
CA THR A 732 3.45 -3.88 -1.69
C THR A 732 3.94 -4.35 -0.32
N PRO A 733 4.80 -5.38 -0.24
CA PRO A 733 5.45 -5.74 1.01
C PRO A 733 6.40 -4.60 1.47
N PRO A 734 6.89 -4.66 2.71
CA PRO A 734 7.84 -3.66 3.19
C PRO A 734 9.15 -3.63 2.36
N MET A 735 9.96 -2.59 2.54
CA MET A 735 11.28 -2.53 1.91
C MET A 735 12.20 -3.59 2.51
N PRO A 736 12.96 -4.36 1.71
CA PRO A 736 14.00 -5.27 2.23
C PRO A 736 15.00 -4.61 3.17
N VAL A 737 15.36 -3.34 2.89
CA VAL A 737 16.22 -2.52 3.76
C VAL A 737 15.58 -2.33 5.14
N GLN A 738 14.31 -1.90 5.17
CA GLN A 738 13.56 -1.71 6.41
C GLN A 738 13.39 -3.02 7.17
N ALA A 739 13.07 -4.13 6.48
CA ALA A 739 12.92 -5.44 7.11
C ALA A 739 14.22 -5.91 7.77
N ALA A 740 15.38 -5.69 7.15
CA ALA A 740 16.67 -6.02 7.75
C ALA A 740 16.99 -5.15 8.97
N MET A 741 16.68 -3.86 8.90
CA MET A 741 16.85 -2.95 10.04
C MET A 741 15.95 -3.37 11.22
N SER A 742 14.67 -3.66 10.97
CA SER A 742 13.74 -4.14 12.01
C SER A 742 14.14 -5.50 12.58
N ASP A 743 14.62 -6.45 11.76
CA ASP A 743 15.12 -7.74 12.24
C ASP A 743 16.32 -7.56 13.18
N ARG A 744 17.26 -6.70 12.80
CA ARG A 744 18.44 -6.42 13.63
C ARG A 744 18.07 -5.70 14.93
N ALA A 745 17.13 -4.75 14.88
CA ALA A 745 16.63 -4.08 16.08
C ALA A 745 15.98 -5.07 17.06
N LEU A 746 15.13 -5.97 16.57
CA LEU A 746 14.52 -7.01 17.39
C LEU A 746 15.54 -7.98 17.97
N GLU A 747 16.59 -8.33 17.22
CA GLU A 747 17.66 -9.20 17.70
C GLU A 747 18.42 -8.57 18.87
N ILE A 748 18.75 -7.27 18.76
CA ILE A 748 19.40 -6.51 19.84
C ILE A 748 18.53 -6.53 21.10
N LEU A 749 17.24 -6.20 20.99
CA LEU A 749 16.31 -6.22 22.12
C LEU A 749 16.16 -7.60 22.74
N SER A 750 16.04 -8.63 21.91
CA SER A 750 15.91 -10.02 22.37
C SER A 750 17.16 -10.55 23.08
N SER A 751 18.34 -9.98 22.78
CA SER A 751 19.63 -10.36 23.36
C SER A 751 19.99 -9.62 24.65
N ALA A 752 19.25 -8.57 25.01
CA ALA A 752 19.48 -7.81 26.24
C ALA A 752 19.22 -8.69 27.48
N SER A 753 20.17 -8.72 28.41
CA SER A 753 20.00 -9.43 29.69
C SER A 753 18.89 -8.76 30.52
N PRO A 754 17.97 -9.51 31.14
CA PRO A 754 16.93 -8.94 32.00
C PRO A 754 17.46 -8.09 33.15
N GLU A 755 18.71 -8.33 33.57
CA GLU A 755 19.38 -7.65 34.68
C GLU A 755 20.01 -6.30 34.31
N SER A 756 20.18 -5.96 33.02
CA SER A 756 20.77 -4.67 32.62
C SER A 756 19.74 -3.53 32.53
N SER A 757 18.47 -3.82 32.77
CA SER A 757 17.38 -2.85 32.83
C SER A 757 16.48 -3.11 34.04
N ASP A 758 17.01 -2.85 35.23
CA ASP A 758 16.20 -2.53 36.42
C ASP A 758 15.60 -1.12 36.29
N ARG A 759 15.15 -0.78 35.07
CA ARG A 759 14.34 0.38 34.75
C ARG A 759 12.93 -0.15 34.58
N SER A 760 12.20 -0.34 35.68
CA SER A 760 10.75 -0.17 35.60
C SER A 760 10.55 1.21 34.98
N TYR A 761 9.94 1.29 33.80
CA TYR A 761 9.59 2.58 33.23
C TYR A 761 8.56 3.20 34.18
N ASP A 762 9.05 4.04 35.09
CA ASP A 762 8.23 4.68 36.11
C ASP A 762 7.50 5.84 35.45
N PHE A 763 6.24 5.61 35.09
CA PHE A 763 5.39 6.60 34.43
C PHE A 763 5.20 7.87 35.28
N GLU A 764 5.49 7.82 36.59
CA GLU A 764 5.47 9.00 37.47
C GLU A 764 6.75 9.85 37.34
N GLN A 765 7.90 9.24 36.98
CA GLN A 765 9.19 9.95 36.86
C GLN A 765 9.57 10.31 35.42
N ASN A 766 9.03 9.61 34.42
CA ASN A 766 9.30 9.85 33.00
C ASN A 766 8.01 9.72 32.18
N PRO A 767 7.13 10.74 32.17
CA PRO A 767 5.93 10.71 31.34
C PRO A 767 6.31 10.64 29.85
N LEU A 768 5.57 9.85 29.07
CA LEU A 768 5.65 9.90 27.61
C LEU A 768 5.35 11.34 27.17
N GLN A 769 6.36 12.07 26.70
CA GLN A 769 6.15 13.44 26.24
C GLN A 769 5.18 13.40 25.04
N PRO A 770 4.13 14.23 25.03
CA PRO A 770 3.42 14.51 23.78
C PRO A 770 4.43 15.09 22.78
N PRO A 771 4.24 14.89 21.46
CA PRO A 771 5.11 15.53 20.47
C PRO A 771 5.14 17.03 20.74
N ASP A 772 6.34 17.60 20.86
CA ASP A 772 6.53 19.03 21.07
C ASP A 772 5.73 19.81 20.01
N GLU A 773 4.81 20.68 20.46
CA GLU A 773 4.20 21.66 19.58
C GLU A 773 5.33 22.49 18.96
N PRO A 774 5.44 22.57 17.62
CA PRO A 774 6.37 23.51 17.02
C PRO A 774 5.92 24.91 17.41
N ASP A 775 6.81 25.61 18.11
CA ASP A 775 6.68 26.98 18.59
C ASP A 775 6.55 27.94 17.38
N TYR A 776 5.37 27.99 16.79
CA TYR A 776 5.02 29.04 15.84
C TYR A 776 4.73 30.28 16.67
N ALA A 777 5.74 31.14 16.78
CA ALA A 777 5.60 32.50 17.26
C ALA A 777 4.52 33.23 16.43
N ALA A 778 3.28 33.13 16.89
CA ALA A 778 2.19 33.96 16.45
C ALA A 778 2.46 35.37 16.99
N HIS A 779 2.76 36.30 16.08
CA HIS A 779 2.60 37.72 16.38
C HIS A 779 1.11 37.99 16.61
N SER A 780 0.66 37.79 17.85
CA SER A 780 -0.63 38.24 18.35
C SER A 780 -0.48 39.69 18.83
N SER A 781 -0.88 40.63 17.98
CA SER A 781 -1.30 41.94 18.46
C SER A 781 -2.68 41.81 19.10
N GLU A 782 -2.75 42.15 20.38
CA GLU A 782 -3.94 42.21 21.22
C GLU A 782 -5.11 42.98 20.56
N CYS A 783 -6.32 42.43 20.66
CA CYS A 783 -7.51 43.24 20.94
C CYS A 783 -8.61 42.36 21.56
N SER A 784 -8.88 42.66 22.81
CA SER A 784 -10.02 42.21 23.60
C SER A 784 -11.27 43.05 23.27
N GLY A 785 -12.46 42.45 23.46
CA GLY A 785 -13.65 43.21 23.86
C GLY A 785 -14.84 43.28 22.89
N GLU A 786 -15.89 42.52 23.25
CA GLU A 786 -17.31 42.92 23.25
C GLU A 786 -18.14 43.05 21.95
N SER A 787 -19.13 42.15 21.88
CA SER A 787 -20.56 42.31 21.49
C SER A 787 -21.01 43.32 20.43
N GLY A 788 -21.79 42.84 19.46
CA GLY A 788 -22.78 43.66 18.76
C GLY A 788 -23.22 43.11 17.41
N LEU A 789 -24.48 42.66 17.32
CA LEU A 789 -25.22 42.49 16.07
C LEU A 789 -25.36 43.85 15.35
N ASP A 790 -25.07 43.89 14.04
CA ASP A 790 -25.97 44.33 12.95
C ASP A 790 -25.24 44.90 11.71
N GLN A 791 -25.84 44.59 10.55
CA GLN A 791 -25.86 45.34 9.27
C GLN A 791 -24.66 45.32 8.30
N LEU A 792 -24.95 44.68 7.15
CA LEU A 792 -24.70 45.14 5.77
C LEU A 792 -24.07 46.53 5.59
N LEU A 793 -22.98 46.62 4.80
CA LEU A 793 -22.81 47.65 3.76
C LEU A 793 -21.66 47.35 2.79
N ILE A 794 -21.99 47.48 1.50
CA ILE A 794 -21.12 47.49 0.32
C ILE A 794 -20.49 48.89 0.16
N ARG A 795 -19.19 48.98 -0.16
CA ARG A 795 -18.53 49.90 -1.13
C ARG A 795 -17.00 49.67 -1.08
N LYS A 796 -16.29 49.33 -2.16
CA LYS A 796 -15.87 50.09 -3.38
C LYS A 796 -15.03 51.34 -3.08
N ASP A 797 -13.74 51.30 -3.42
CA ASP A 797 -13.03 52.27 -4.28
C ASP A 797 -11.70 51.66 -4.79
N SER A 798 -11.47 51.49 -6.11
CA SER A 798 -11.09 52.47 -7.17
C SER A 798 -9.59 52.84 -7.09
N ALA A 799 -8.76 52.84 -8.14
CA ALA A 799 -9.02 53.39 -9.48
C ALA A 799 -8.11 52.82 -10.59
N ILE A 800 -8.70 52.79 -11.79
CA ILE A 800 -8.12 52.58 -13.12
C ILE A 800 -8.02 53.96 -13.79
N VAL A 801 -6.97 54.20 -14.57
CA VAL A 801 -6.82 55.38 -15.43
C VAL A 801 -7.37 55.07 -16.83
N PHE A 802 -8.31 55.89 -17.31
CA PHE A 802 -8.74 55.95 -18.71
C PHE A 802 -8.25 57.24 -19.36
N VAL A 803 -7.82 57.14 -20.62
CA VAL A 803 -7.73 58.27 -21.56
C VAL A 803 -8.83 58.07 -22.60
N THR A 804 -9.65 59.09 -22.80
CA THR A 804 -10.78 59.14 -23.74
C THR A 804 -10.37 59.75 -25.07
N GLY A 805 -11.08 59.32 -26.13
CA GLY A 805 -11.16 59.99 -27.42
C GLY A 805 -12.38 59.46 -28.18
N GLU A 806 -13.43 60.27 -28.28
CA GLU A 806 -14.65 60.01 -29.06
C GLU A 806 -14.38 60.07 -30.57
N LEU A 807 -15.12 59.28 -31.35
CA LEU A 807 -15.62 59.67 -32.68
C LEU A 807 -16.80 58.77 -33.09
N GLU A 808 -17.83 59.43 -33.61
CA GLU A 808 -19.15 58.94 -34.02
C GLU A 808 -19.14 58.09 -35.31
N SER A 809 -20.30 57.46 -35.56
CA SER A 809 -20.93 57.11 -36.84
C SER A 809 -20.89 55.65 -37.33
N ASP A 810 -22.12 55.13 -37.50
CA ASP A 810 -22.65 54.22 -38.52
C ASP A 810 -21.86 52.99 -38.96
N SER A 811 -22.36 51.80 -38.61
CA SER A 811 -23.10 50.92 -39.53
C SER A 811 -23.25 49.50 -38.98
N ASP A 812 -24.44 48.94 -39.21
CA ASP A 812 -24.77 47.53 -39.06
C ASP A 812 -23.89 46.63 -39.94
N GLU A 813 -23.15 45.68 -39.36
CA GLU A 813 -23.18 44.28 -39.83
C GLU A 813 -22.48 43.31 -38.85
N ALA A 814 -23.28 42.37 -38.33
CA ALA A 814 -22.97 40.97 -38.02
C ALA A 814 -21.63 40.64 -37.31
N LYS A 815 -21.68 40.24 -36.03
CA LYS A 815 -21.84 38.83 -35.63
C LYS A 815 -21.22 37.81 -36.61
N SER A 816 -19.91 37.58 -36.50
CA SER A 816 -19.28 36.29 -36.81
C SER A 816 -17.84 36.28 -36.26
N LYS A 817 -17.59 35.39 -35.28
CA LYS A 817 -16.29 35.01 -34.69
C LYS A 817 -15.62 36.01 -33.73
N LEU A 818 -15.94 35.87 -32.44
CA LEU A 818 -15.00 35.44 -31.39
C LEU A 818 -15.76 35.18 -30.09
#